data_AF-A0A3B8VN04-F1
#
_entry.id   AF-A0A3B8VN04-F1
#
_cell.length_a   1.000
_cell.length_b   1.000
_cell.length_c   1.000
_cell.angle_alpha   90.00
_cell.angle_beta   90.00
_cell.angle_gamma   90.00
#
_symmetry.space_group_name_H-M   'P 1'
#
loop_
_entity.id
_entity.type
_entity.pdbx_description
1 polymer ?
#
loop_
_entity_poly.entity_id
_entity_poly.type
_entity_poly.pdbx_seq_one_letter_code
_entity_poly.pdbx_strand_id
1 'polypeptide(L)'
;MSCTGNTTPAGSKGRGSDKLQRANPLLRLTVSSNRKSVFILNSYRWWSLSICLLLSSMTGSFAAPLITEFMAANVSRLADEEGDFPDWIEVHNPDNVAVPLAGYHLTDDAANLDKWTFPALTLDPGAILVVFASGKNRNNPAARLHTNFRLSADGEYLALVAPNGVTVVSAFAPSYPAQFQNASFGLAPLADDLVWSFFSIPTPGKPNKGGTRAGPIISVVEKNPAQPEVGPLTVAVVVRPTNEPVVTVKLYYRKMFGKETMLPMNDNGIGGDAAGSDGVWTAVIPGAALAPAEMTRWRFVAADRDGTKTKEPAYRARLDSHQYFGTVARDSGIRSSLSVLHWFTRNVSAAGSSGGSRGAVYYNGEFYDNVLFRRHGQSSAGFPKKSYNIDFNRTQRFRWNTNAPRVADIDLLTNWADKSKVRHVLAYEVMREAGVAAHFAHTVRVQHNGDFFSTADLVEDADETYLKRAGLNRAGALYKVYANSLNKDSGDNATKGVQKKTRRFENNADLQALINGLDLRGEALVNYLYDNIDIPRCVNLLAANSVIRNIDMHRKNWYIYRDTGQSGEWAILPWDLDLSHGRTWNTQNTYFDNRLYTNGFVVSGTRIRLVSHMFANPAIRAMIMRRIRTLTDRFLQPLPAPGTPENELYYERRLNEQSQLIDPPAIAPSDARLDFKKWGSWLQRGATVRYTNTNPDVETMAEAIERWKTEYLPARRRYIYNTQIVGSGGEIPLPQTGGGPTTNYFSLVANKAAAKVLVPTNGNLGATWTGSPSFEPFDTTGWLSGPTGVGYDRATAYDSL
;
A
#
# COMPACT_ATOMS: atom_id res chain seq x y z
N MET A 1 63.63 -42.73 3.54
CA MET A 1 64.00 -43.02 2.14
C MET A 1 63.89 -41.69 1.39
N SER A 2 64.92 -40.83 1.42
CA SER A 2 66.08 -40.77 0.48
C SER A 2 65.62 -40.62 -0.98
N CYS A 3 66.01 -39.64 -1.79
CA CYS A 3 67.15 -38.71 -1.79
C CYS A 3 66.89 -37.69 -2.95
N THR A 4 66.95 -36.37 -2.74
CA THR A 4 68.08 -35.42 -2.95
C THR A 4 68.55 -35.20 -4.40
N GLY A 5 68.71 -33.91 -4.76
CA GLY A 5 69.84 -33.40 -5.57
C GLY A 5 69.44 -32.63 -6.84
N ASN A 6 69.28 -31.29 -6.81
CA ASN A 6 70.29 -30.24 -7.09
C ASN A 6 70.73 -30.10 -8.56
N THR A 7 70.41 -28.95 -9.20
CA THR A 7 71.36 -27.85 -9.56
C THR A 7 70.77 -26.89 -10.62
N THR A 8 71.02 -25.59 -10.40
CA THR A 8 70.80 -24.38 -11.24
C THR A 8 71.84 -24.28 -12.39
N PRO A 9 71.89 -23.26 -13.31
CA PRO A 9 71.24 -21.92 -13.30
C PRO A 9 70.73 -21.32 -14.66
N ALA A 10 70.11 -20.13 -14.50
CA ALA A 10 70.06 -18.96 -15.41
C ALA A 10 69.06 -18.90 -16.59
N GLY A 11 68.21 -17.86 -16.60
CA GLY A 11 67.63 -17.32 -17.85
C GLY A 11 66.27 -16.62 -17.80
N SER A 12 66.25 -15.34 -17.44
CA SER A 12 65.31 -14.27 -17.87
C SER A 12 63.83 -14.20 -17.40
N LYS A 13 63.62 -13.23 -16.50
CA LYS A 13 62.63 -12.11 -16.49
C LYS A 13 61.12 -12.39 -16.65
N GLY A 14 60.39 -12.13 -15.57
CA GLY A 14 58.99 -11.69 -15.58
C GLY A 14 58.52 -11.33 -14.18
N ARG A 15 58.37 -10.02 -13.92
CA ARG A 15 57.95 -9.31 -12.68
C ARG A 15 56.80 -10.02 -11.92
N GLY A 16 56.71 -9.98 -10.59
CA GLY A 16 57.13 -8.94 -9.65
C GLY A 16 55.91 -8.49 -8.87
N SER A 17 55.97 -8.77 -7.58
CA SER A 17 54.94 -8.78 -6.54
C SER A 17 54.44 -7.42 -6.03
N ASP A 18 53.31 -7.52 -5.32
CA ASP A 18 52.95 -6.84 -4.08
C ASP A 18 52.48 -5.37 -4.06
N LYS A 19 51.22 -5.27 -3.63
CA LYS A 19 50.63 -4.44 -2.56
C LYS A 19 50.62 -2.90 -2.62
N LEU A 20 49.40 -2.45 -2.29
CA LEU A 20 48.98 -1.26 -1.52
C LEU A 20 48.92 0.09 -2.25
N GLN A 21 47.69 0.62 -2.43
CA GLN A 21 47.18 1.86 -1.80
C GLN A 21 46.03 2.52 -2.59
N ARG A 22 45.00 2.93 -1.82
CA ARG A 22 44.21 4.18 -1.84
C ARG A 22 43.86 4.93 -3.14
N ALA A 23 42.61 5.41 -3.10
CA ALA A 23 42.09 6.72 -3.54
C ALA A 23 41.65 6.92 -5.01
N ASN A 24 40.40 7.40 -5.15
CA ASN A 24 39.82 8.21 -6.23
C ASN A 24 40.85 9.19 -6.84
N PRO A 25 40.78 9.58 -8.15
CA PRO A 25 39.62 10.33 -8.66
C PRO A 25 39.34 10.32 -10.19
N LEU A 26 38.18 10.89 -10.53
CA LEU A 26 37.82 11.74 -11.70
C LEU A 26 38.75 11.76 -12.93
N LEU A 27 38.21 11.37 -14.09
CA LEU A 27 38.81 11.67 -15.39
C LEU A 27 38.16 12.92 -16.02
N ARG A 28 38.92 14.02 -16.00
CA ARG A 28 38.76 15.23 -16.83
C ARG A 28 39.36 14.93 -18.21
N LEU A 29 38.61 15.10 -19.29
CA LEU A 29 39.18 15.10 -20.64
C LEU A 29 39.71 16.51 -20.95
N THR A 30 41.03 16.63 -21.01
CA THR A 30 41.75 17.77 -21.58
C THR A 30 42.48 17.25 -22.81
N VAL A 31 42.16 17.77 -24.00
CA VAL A 31 42.93 17.51 -25.23
C VAL A 31 43.93 18.65 -25.41
N SER A 32 45.21 18.29 -25.47
CA SER A 32 46.34 19.20 -25.63
C SER A 32 46.56 19.63 -27.08
N SER A 33 46.98 20.88 -27.19
CA SER A 33 47.41 21.65 -28.37
C SER A 33 48.55 21.06 -29.22
N ASN A 34 48.53 21.39 -30.51
CA ASN A 34 49.62 22.01 -31.31
C ASN A 34 49.11 22.09 -32.77
N ARG A 35 49.23 23.17 -33.56
CA ARG A 35 50.33 24.13 -33.71
C ARG A 35 49.91 25.25 -34.69
N LYS A 36 50.60 26.40 -34.56
CA LYS A 36 50.87 27.49 -35.53
C LYS A 36 49.99 28.75 -35.49
N SER A 37 50.70 29.79 -35.07
CA SER A 37 50.45 31.23 -35.00
C SER A 37 50.07 31.89 -36.33
N VAL A 38 49.38 33.04 -36.27
CA VAL A 38 49.82 34.36 -36.78
C VAL A 38 48.85 35.44 -36.26
N PHE A 39 49.38 36.64 -36.11
CA PHE A 39 48.97 37.82 -35.35
C PHE A 39 48.11 38.84 -36.13
N ILE A 40 47.52 39.79 -35.37
CA ILE A 40 47.25 41.23 -35.64
C ILE A 40 45.84 41.69 -36.06
N LEU A 41 45.30 42.59 -35.19
CA LEU A 41 44.47 43.81 -35.31
C LEU A 41 43.52 44.00 -36.54
N ASN A 42 42.37 44.68 -36.48
CA ASN A 42 42.05 45.95 -35.84
C ASN A 42 40.52 46.21 -35.90
N SER A 43 40.02 47.04 -35.00
CA SER A 43 38.70 47.71 -35.00
C SER A 43 38.44 48.56 -36.27
N TYR A 44 37.19 48.71 -36.72
CA TYR A 44 36.58 49.98 -37.16
C TYR A 44 35.05 49.89 -37.32
N ARG A 45 34.41 51.06 -37.18
CA ARG A 45 32.97 51.36 -37.13
C ARG A 45 32.55 52.03 -38.47
N TRP A 46 31.33 51.71 -38.94
CA TRP A 46 30.30 52.53 -39.65
C TRP A 46 30.14 52.53 -41.20
N TRP A 47 28.91 52.13 -41.59
CA TRP A 47 27.99 52.57 -42.66
C TRP A 47 28.35 52.37 -44.14
N SER A 48 27.52 51.57 -44.83
CA SER A 48 27.07 51.79 -46.21
C SER A 48 25.72 51.09 -46.44
N LEU A 49 24.71 51.87 -46.80
CA LEU A 49 23.44 51.40 -47.35
C LEU A 49 23.71 50.54 -48.59
N SER A 50 23.09 49.37 -48.67
CA SER A 50 22.81 48.71 -49.95
C SER A 50 21.51 47.92 -49.81
N ILE A 51 20.48 48.46 -50.45
CA ILE A 51 19.23 47.78 -50.75
C ILE A 51 19.57 46.56 -51.60
N CYS A 52 19.44 45.37 -51.03
CA CYS A 52 19.33 44.12 -51.76
C CYS A 52 17.97 43.53 -51.42
N LEU A 53 17.13 43.36 -52.45
CA LEU A 53 15.83 42.73 -52.37
C LEU A 53 15.96 41.37 -51.68
N LEU A 54 15.27 41.24 -50.54
CA LEU A 54 14.99 39.99 -49.85
C LEU A 54 14.14 39.08 -50.75
N LEU A 55 14.76 38.03 -51.27
CA LEU A 55 14.08 36.73 -51.43
C LEU A 55 14.63 35.82 -50.32
N SER A 56 14.33 36.17 -49.07
CA SER A 56 14.25 35.15 -48.03
C SER A 56 13.04 34.31 -48.35
N SER A 57 13.26 33.13 -48.91
CA SER A 57 12.33 32.02 -48.76
C SER A 57 12.05 31.89 -47.27
N MET A 58 10.89 32.38 -46.83
CA MET A 58 10.32 31.98 -45.54
C MET A 58 10.10 30.48 -45.62
N THR A 59 11.09 29.70 -45.18
CA THR A 59 10.80 28.38 -44.64
C THR A 59 9.95 28.65 -43.41
N GLY A 60 8.63 28.58 -43.58
CA GLY A 60 7.71 28.52 -42.44
C GLY A 60 8.20 27.38 -41.55
N SER A 61 8.58 27.70 -40.33
CA SER A 61 8.75 26.69 -39.29
C SER A 61 7.36 26.10 -39.06
N PHE A 62 7.10 24.90 -39.57
CA PHE A 62 5.89 24.15 -39.24
C PHE A 62 5.86 23.92 -37.72
N ALA A 63 4.78 24.32 -37.06
CA ALA A 63 4.58 24.07 -35.65
C ALA A 63 4.15 22.61 -35.43
N ALA A 64 5.04 21.83 -34.83
CA ALA A 64 4.76 20.45 -34.45
C ALA A 64 3.47 20.34 -33.61
N PRO A 65 2.76 19.19 -33.65
CA PRO A 65 1.58 18.97 -32.81
C PRO A 65 1.92 19.16 -31.32
N LEU A 66 0.97 19.68 -30.56
CA LEU A 66 1.16 20.11 -29.18
C LEU A 66 0.16 19.45 -28.24
N ILE A 67 0.58 19.19 -27.00
CA ILE A 67 -0.35 18.93 -25.91
C ILE A 67 -0.94 20.27 -25.47
N THR A 68 -2.25 20.45 -25.56
CA THR A 68 -2.91 21.75 -25.31
C THR A 68 -3.81 21.79 -24.10
N GLU A 69 -4.37 20.66 -23.70
CA GLU A 69 -5.18 20.51 -22.49
C GLU A 69 -5.10 19.06 -22.01
N PHE A 70 -5.17 18.83 -20.70
CA PHE A 70 -5.35 17.49 -20.16
C PHE A 70 -6.05 17.54 -18.81
N MET A 71 -6.58 16.41 -18.34
CA MET A 71 -7.16 16.25 -17.01
C MET A 71 -6.72 14.93 -16.40
N ALA A 72 -5.99 14.99 -15.28
CA ALA A 72 -5.52 13.81 -14.53
C ALA A 72 -6.35 13.49 -13.26
N ALA A 73 -7.54 14.09 -13.14
CA ALA A 73 -8.43 13.90 -12.00
C ALA A 73 -9.90 14.00 -12.44
N ASN A 74 -10.26 13.25 -13.49
CA ASN A 74 -11.61 13.23 -14.02
C ASN A 74 -12.52 12.33 -13.15
N VAL A 75 -13.59 12.89 -12.62
CA VAL A 75 -14.55 12.15 -11.79
C VAL A 75 -15.97 12.23 -12.36
N SER A 76 -16.29 13.30 -13.09
CA SER A 76 -17.65 13.51 -13.60
C SER A 76 -17.73 14.44 -14.82
N ARG A 77 -16.63 14.72 -15.54
CA ARG A 77 -16.62 15.72 -16.63
C ARG A 77 -16.74 15.09 -18.01
N LEU A 78 -15.82 14.21 -18.37
CA LEU A 78 -15.80 13.55 -19.68
C LEU A 78 -15.89 12.05 -19.48
N ALA A 79 -17.02 11.44 -19.84
CA ALA A 79 -17.15 9.99 -19.81
C ALA A 79 -16.58 9.37 -21.09
N ASP A 80 -15.92 8.21 -20.95
CA ASP A 80 -15.60 7.35 -22.08
C ASP A 80 -16.85 6.61 -22.60
N GLU A 81 -16.67 5.78 -23.62
CA GLU A 81 -17.75 5.01 -24.24
C GLU A 81 -18.39 3.94 -23.33
N GLU A 82 -17.76 3.61 -22.19
CA GLU A 82 -18.26 2.67 -21.19
C GLU A 82 -18.90 3.39 -19.99
N GLY A 83 -18.94 4.72 -20.00
CA GLY A 83 -19.45 5.53 -18.90
C GLY A 83 -18.45 5.74 -17.75
N ASP A 84 -17.20 5.31 -17.91
CA ASP A 84 -16.13 5.61 -16.96
C ASP A 84 -15.65 7.05 -17.14
N PHE A 85 -15.02 7.64 -16.12
CA PHE A 85 -14.40 8.96 -16.18
C PHE A 85 -12.87 8.86 -16.14
N PRO A 86 -12.20 8.31 -17.17
CA PRO A 86 -10.73 8.25 -17.20
C PRO A 86 -10.11 9.62 -17.41
N ASP A 87 -8.82 9.73 -17.11
CA ASP A 87 -8.00 10.87 -17.46
C ASP A 87 -7.94 11.03 -18.98
N TRP A 88 -7.62 12.22 -19.48
CA TRP A 88 -7.53 12.48 -20.92
C TRP A 88 -6.53 13.56 -21.25
N ILE A 89 -6.02 13.52 -22.48
CA ILE A 89 -4.99 14.37 -23.05
C ILE A 89 -5.50 14.87 -24.40
N GLU A 90 -5.34 16.16 -24.67
CA GLU A 90 -5.56 16.74 -25.99
C GLU A 90 -4.26 16.93 -26.76
N VAL A 91 -4.28 16.50 -28.01
CA VAL A 91 -3.25 16.81 -29.00
C VAL A 91 -3.86 17.69 -30.08
N HIS A 92 -3.28 18.86 -30.28
CA HIS A 92 -3.72 19.86 -31.25
C HIS A 92 -2.69 20.01 -32.36
N ASN A 93 -3.17 20.12 -33.60
CA ASN A 93 -2.39 20.57 -34.73
C ASN A 93 -2.54 22.09 -34.91
N PRO A 94 -1.57 22.93 -34.47
CA PRO A 94 -1.67 24.38 -34.60
C PRO A 94 -1.40 24.89 -36.03
N ASP A 95 -0.92 24.03 -36.94
CA ASP A 95 -0.54 24.43 -38.29
C ASP A 95 -1.73 24.55 -39.25
N ASN A 96 -1.47 25.19 -40.39
CA ASN A 96 -2.39 25.27 -41.52
C ASN A 96 -2.26 24.07 -42.50
N VAL A 97 -1.47 23.04 -42.15
CA VAL A 97 -1.26 21.81 -42.92
C VAL A 97 -1.60 20.60 -42.06
N ALA A 98 -2.12 19.54 -42.67
CA ALA A 98 -2.45 18.30 -41.98
C ALA A 98 -1.18 17.57 -41.48
N VAL A 99 -1.25 17.01 -40.27
CA VAL A 99 -0.13 16.30 -39.62
C VAL A 99 -0.46 14.82 -39.46
N PRO A 100 0.30 13.89 -40.08
CA PRO A 100 0.17 12.47 -39.81
C PRO A 100 0.74 12.14 -38.43
N LEU A 101 -0.06 11.55 -37.55
CA LEU A 101 0.36 11.09 -36.23
C LEU A 101 0.94 9.66 -36.23
N ALA A 102 0.98 9.00 -37.39
CA ALA A 102 1.56 7.66 -37.49
C ALA A 102 2.99 7.63 -36.90
N GLY A 103 3.19 6.78 -35.90
CA GLY A 103 4.47 6.63 -35.22
C GLY A 103 4.74 7.64 -34.11
N TYR A 104 3.96 8.71 -33.93
CA TYR A 104 4.09 9.55 -32.74
C TYR A 104 3.80 8.75 -31.47
N HIS A 105 4.31 9.22 -30.33
CA HIS A 105 4.10 8.57 -29.03
C HIS A 105 3.60 9.54 -27.95
N LEU A 106 2.76 9.03 -27.04
CA LEU A 106 2.51 9.66 -25.75
C LEU A 106 3.23 8.87 -24.66
N THR A 107 3.77 9.58 -23.67
CA THR A 107 4.40 8.98 -22.51
C THR A 107 4.21 9.82 -21.25
N ASP A 108 4.10 9.16 -20.11
CA ASP A 108 4.19 9.67 -18.74
C ASP A 108 5.56 9.34 -18.08
N ASP A 109 6.50 8.79 -18.85
CA ASP A 109 7.79 8.29 -18.35
C ASP A 109 8.95 8.83 -19.19
N ALA A 110 9.77 9.70 -18.59
CA ALA A 110 10.92 10.30 -19.26
C ALA A 110 12.03 9.29 -19.60
N ALA A 111 12.01 8.09 -19.00
CA ALA A 111 12.93 7.00 -19.33
C ALA A 111 12.40 6.07 -20.44
N ASN A 112 11.14 6.23 -20.84
CA ASN A 112 10.47 5.43 -21.86
C ASN A 112 9.65 6.34 -22.79
N LEU A 113 10.29 6.87 -23.82
CA LEU A 113 9.70 7.88 -24.70
C LEU A 113 8.70 7.33 -25.73
N ASP A 114 8.67 6.01 -25.96
CA ASP A 114 7.81 5.33 -26.94
C ASP A 114 6.68 4.49 -26.29
N LYS A 115 6.34 4.80 -25.02
CA LYS A 115 5.43 4.02 -24.17
C LYS A 115 4.06 3.70 -24.79
N TRP A 116 3.44 4.65 -25.50
CA TRP A 116 2.19 4.41 -26.25
C TRP A 116 2.26 5.08 -27.63
N THR A 117 2.05 4.29 -28.70
CA THR A 117 2.18 4.76 -30.09
C THR A 117 0.81 5.04 -30.71
N PHE A 118 0.69 6.18 -31.38
CA PHE A 118 -0.51 6.54 -32.14
C PHE A 118 -0.72 5.59 -33.33
N PRO A 119 -1.99 5.23 -33.65
CA PRO A 119 -2.29 4.56 -34.91
C PRO A 119 -2.07 5.49 -36.11
N ALA A 120 -2.15 4.93 -37.31
CA ALA A 120 -2.18 5.72 -38.53
C ALA A 120 -3.44 6.59 -38.58
N LEU A 121 -3.29 7.87 -38.19
CA LEU A 121 -4.31 8.91 -38.17
C LEU A 121 -3.66 10.22 -38.64
N THR A 122 -4.43 11.06 -39.32
CA THR A 122 -4.01 12.41 -39.73
C THR A 122 -4.86 13.44 -38.98
N LEU A 123 -4.20 14.44 -38.37
CA LEU A 123 -4.87 15.62 -37.84
C LEU A 123 -4.92 16.72 -38.89
N ASP A 124 -6.13 17.10 -39.29
CA ASP A 124 -6.34 18.24 -40.19
C ASP A 124 -5.83 19.56 -39.58
N PRO A 125 -5.64 20.62 -40.39
CA PRO A 125 -5.28 21.95 -39.88
C PRO A 125 -6.19 22.44 -38.76
N GLY A 126 -5.63 22.83 -37.61
CA GLY A 126 -6.39 23.30 -36.45
C GLY A 126 -7.18 22.21 -35.69
N ALA A 127 -7.06 20.94 -36.07
CA ALA A 127 -7.82 19.85 -35.44
C ALA A 127 -7.29 19.51 -34.04
N ILE A 128 -8.21 19.18 -33.13
CA ILE A 128 -7.93 18.77 -31.74
C ILE A 128 -8.41 17.33 -31.55
N LEU A 129 -7.52 16.47 -31.09
CA LEU A 129 -7.79 15.07 -30.78
C LEU A 129 -7.72 14.82 -29.28
N VAL A 130 -8.77 14.23 -28.73
CA VAL A 130 -8.80 13.75 -27.33
C VAL A 130 -8.37 12.28 -27.29
N VAL A 131 -7.38 11.98 -26.46
CA VAL A 131 -6.91 10.62 -26.14
C VAL A 131 -7.15 10.37 -24.65
N PHE A 132 -7.83 9.27 -24.30
CA PHE A 132 -8.05 8.92 -22.90
C PHE A 132 -6.82 8.23 -22.30
N ALA A 133 -6.32 8.71 -21.17
CA ALA A 133 -5.27 8.06 -20.40
C ALA A 133 -5.89 7.08 -19.38
N SER A 134 -6.43 5.96 -19.88
CA SER A 134 -7.24 5.02 -19.07
C SER A 134 -6.51 3.73 -18.65
N GLY A 135 -5.36 3.44 -19.25
CA GLY A 135 -4.67 2.15 -19.15
C GLY A 135 -5.31 1.03 -19.97
N LYS A 136 -6.37 1.29 -20.75
CA LYS A 136 -7.10 0.28 -21.54
C LYS A 136 -6.35 -0.12 -22.84
N ASN A 137 -5.35 0.66 -23.26
CA ASN A 137 -4.51 0.42 -24.45
C ASN A 137 -5.31 0.14 -25.74
N ARG A 138 -6.18 1.07 -26.15
CA ARG A 138 -7.01 0.98 -27.36
C ARG A 138 -6.52 1.97 -28.41
N ASN A 139 -6.12 1.47 -29.58
CA ASN A 139 -5.53 2.30 -30.63
C ASN A 139 -6.24 2.16 -31.99
N ASN A 140 -7.51 1.76 -32.03
CA ASN A 140 -8.27 1.75 -33.28
C ASN A 140 -8.59 3.19 -33.72
N PRO A 141 -8.10 3.69 -34.88
CA PRO A 141 -8.34 5.06 -35.32
C PRO A 141 -9.80 5.37 -35.64
N ALA A 142 -10.65 4.35 -35.82
CA ALA A 142 -12.09 4.51 -36.01
C ALA A 142 -12.88 4.64 -34.69
N ALA A 143 -12.22 4.56 -33.53
CA ALA A 143 -12.83 4.63 -32.21
C ALA A 143 -12.10 5.66 -31.31
N ARG A 144 -12.58 5.82 -30.07
CA ARG A 144 -11.89 6.63 -29.06
C ARG A 144 -10.56 5.96 -28.68
N LEU A 145 -9.49 6.74 -28.64
CA LEU A 145 -8.15 6.24 -28.33
C LEU A 145 -7.93 6.21 -26.82
N HIS A 146 -7.27 5.16 -26.35
CA HIS A 146 -6.90 4.96 -24.95
C HIS A 146 -5.43 4.57 -24.81
N THR A 147 -4.67 5.31 -24.00
CA THR A 147 -3.29 4.93 -23.70
C THR A 147 -3.22 3.67 -22.83
N ASN A 148 -2.03 3.07 -22.75
CA ASN A 148 -1.72 1.96 -21.84
C ASN A 148 -1.31 2.42 -20.43
N PHE A 149 -1.41 3.73 -20.14
CA PHE A 149 -1.12 4.31 -18.83
C PHE A 149 -2.26 5.23 -18.36
N ARG A 150 -2.14 5.77 -17.15
CA ARG A 150 -3.04 6.76 -16.56
C ARG A 150 -2.23 7.94 -16.06
N LEU A 151 -2.88 9.06 -15.79
CA LEU A 151 -2.20 10.24 -15.28
C LEU A 151 -2.29 10.35 -13.75
N SER A 152 -1.22 10.82 -13.11
CA SER A 152 -1.14 11.09 -11.69
C SER A 152 -1.69 12.47 -11.36
N ALA A 153 -2.71 12.54 -10.50
CA ALA A 153 -3.22 13.82 -10.05
C ALA A 153 -2.18 14.64 -9.26
N ASP A 154 -1.11 14.04 -8.72
CA ASP A 154 -0.06 14.74 -7.97
C ASP A 154 0.94 15.47 -8.89
N GLY A 155 0.92 15.20 -10.20
CA GLY A 155 1.91 15.69 -11.16
C GLY A 155 2.92 14.59 -11.53
N GLU A 156 3.22 14.46 -12.81
CA GLU A 156 4.28 13.59 -13.34
C GLU A 156 4.72 14.08 -14.74
N TYR A 157 5.71 13.42 -15.34
CA TYR A 157 6.14 13.73 -16.70
C TYR A 157 4.98 13.48 -17.67
N LEU A 158 4.86 14.29 -18.72
CA LEU A 158 3.93 14.03 -19.81
C LEU A 158 4.52 14.60 -21.08
N ALA A 159 4.64 13.80 -22.13
CA ALA A 159 5.19 14.24 -23.39
C ALA A 159 4.50 13.62 -24.60
N LEU A 160 4.54 14.38 -25.69
CA LEU A 160 4.33 13.95 -27.07
C LEU A 160 5.72 13.86 -27.74
N VAL A 161 6.00 12.71 -28.33
CA VAL A 161 7.29 12.37 -28.93
C VAL A 161 7.10 12.07 -30.42
N ALA A 162 8.02 12.57 -31.24
CA ALA A 162 8.02 12.38 -32.68
C ALA A 162 8.25 10.91 -33.07
N PRO A 163 7.99 10.52 -34.34
CA PRO A 163 8.09 9.13 -34.79
C PRO A 163 9.46 8.45 -34.70
N ASN A 164 10.52 9.20 -34.42
CA ASN A 164 11.84 8.63 -34.18
C ASN A 164 12.01 8.07 -32.75
N GLY A 165 11.00 8.20 -31.87
CA GLY A 165 11.01 7.71 -30.50
C GLY A 165 11.94 8.46 -29.55
N VAL A 166 12.56 9.58 -29.98
CA VAL A 166 13.57 10.30 -29.19
C VAL A 166 13.31 11.80 -29.13
N THR A 167 12.75 12.41 -30.17
CA THR A 167 12.52 13.86 -30.23
C THR A 167 11.21 14.23 -29.54
N VAL A 168 11.32 14.85 -28.37
CA VAL A 168 10.17 15.42 -27.64
C VAL A 168 9.68 16.68 -28.36
N VAL A 169 8.42 16.70 -28.79
CA VAL A 169 7.82 17.85 -29.50
C VAL A 169 6.95 18.73 -28.60
N SER A 170 6.40 18.17 -27.52
CA SER A 170 5.65 18.89 -26.50
C SER A 170 5.77 18.14 -25.18
N ALA A 171 6.08 18.82 -24.08
CA ALA A 171 6.24 18.16 -22.79
C ALA A 171 6.02 19.05 -21.58
N PHE A 172 5.67 18.39 -20.47
CA PHE A 172 5.76 18.91 -19.11
C PHE A 172 6.88 18.16 -18.39
N ALA A 173 7.98 18.86 -18.13
CA ALA A 173 9.19 18.27 -17.55
C ALA A 173 9.68 19.06 -16.33
N PRO A 174 10.12 18.38 -15.25
CA PRO A 174 10.01 16.93 -15.02
C PRO A 174 8.57 16.49 -14.70
N SER A 175 7.68 17.44 -14.39
CA SER A 175 6.28 17.15 -14.15
C SER A 175 5.35 18.31 -14.49
N TYR A 176 4.11 18.02 -14.87
CA TYR A 176 3.04 19.02 -14.88
C TYR A 176 2.57 19.37 -13.45
N PRO A 177 1.88 20.51 -13.22
CA PRO A 177 1.44 20.88 -11.89
C PRO A 177 0.32 19.97 -11.35
N ALA A 178 0.26 19.84 -10.03
CA ALA A 178 -0.83 19.21 -9.30
C ALA A 178 -2.24 19.50 -9.90
N GLN A 179 -3.00 18.44 -10.22
CA GLN A 179 -4.29 18.53 -10.92
C GLN A 179 -5.48 18.50 -9.96
N PHE A 180 -6.55 19.25 -10.24
CA PHE A 180 -7.72 19.33 -9.36
C PHE A 180 -8.87 18.50 -9.91
N GLN A 181 -9.68 17.94 -9.01
CA GLN A 181 -10.83 17.13 -9.42
C GLN A 181 -11.71 17.92 -10.39
N ASN A 182 -12.01 17.31 -11.54
CA ASN A 182 -12.87 17.88 -12.57
C ASN A 182 -12.40 19.23 -13.14
N ALA A 183 -11.12 19.57 -12.95
CA ALA A 183 -10.47 20.70 -13.58
C ALA A 183 -9.32 20.21 -14.46
N SER A 184 -9.25 20.76 -15.67
CA SER A 184 -8.17 20.47 -16.61
C SER A 184 -7.09 21.55 -16.52
N PHE A 185 -5.95 21.25 -17.13
CA PHE A 185 -4.83 22.17 -17.27
C PHE A 185 -4.45 22.28 -18.73
N GLY A 186 -4.27 23.50 -19.22
CA GLY A 186 -4.13 23.75 -20.66
C GLY A 186 -3.72 25.19 -21.00
N LEU A 187 -3.38 25.42 -22.27
CA LEU A 187 -3.06 26.75 -22.81
C LEU A 187 -4.32 27.50 -23.21
N ALA A 188 -4.53 28.73 -22.74
CA ALA A 188 -5.62 29.59 -23.20
C ALA A 188 -5.17 31.05 -23.41
N PRO A 189 -5.80 31.76 -24.36
CA PRO A 189 -5.64 33.22 -24.48
C PRO A 189 -6.22 33.92 -23.24
N LEU A 190 -5.41 34.73 -22.56
CA LEU A 190 -5.80 35.54 -21.40
C LEU A 190 -5.12 36.90 -21.46
N ALA A 191 -5.91 37.97 -21.64
CA ALA A 191 -5.42 39.35 -21.74
C ALA A 191 -4.26 39.50 -22.77
N ASP A 192 -4.51 39.01 -23.99
CA ASP A 192 -3.62 39.04 -25.17
C ASP A 192 -2.41 38.07 -25.16
N ASP A 193 -2.16 37.35 -24.05
CA ASP A 193 -1.12 36.31 -23.98
C ASP A 193 -1.71 34.89 -24.03
N LEU A 194 -0.95 33.93 -24.58
CA LEU A 194 -1.26 32.51 -24.47
C LEU A 194 -0.61 31.93 -23.21
N VAL A 195 -1.41 31.57 -22.21
CA VAL A 195 -0.92 31.17 -20.88
C VAL A 195 -1.49 29.84 -20.41
N TRP A 196 -0.66 29.09 -19.69
CA TRP A 196 -1.07 27.88 -19.00
C TRP A 196 -1.99 28.21 -17.83
N SER A 197 -3.14 27.56 -17.80
CA SER A 197 -4.25 27.86 -16.90
C SER A 197 -4.94 26.59 -16.42
N PHE A 198 -5.61 26.70 -15.27
CA PHE A 198 -6.57 25.69 -14.81
C PHE A 198 -7.99 26.06 -15.25
N PHE A 199 -8.74 25.09 -15.77
CA PHE A 199 -10.13 25.29 -16.22
C PHE A 199 -11.08 24.51 -15.32
N SER A 200 -11.97 25.21 -14.61
CA SER A 200 -13.05 24.58 -13.83
C SER A 200 -14.17 24.00 -14.71
N ILE A 201 -14.21 24.45 -15.96
CA ILE A 201 -15.05 23.95 -17.06
C ILE A 201 -14.08 23.54 -18.18
N PRO A 202 -13.75 22.25 -18.33
CA PRO A 202 -12.80 21.79 -19.34
C PRO A 202 -13.37 21.92 -20.75
N THR A 203 -12.51 21.93 -21.78
CA THR A 203 -12.88 22.13 -23.19
C THR A 203 -12.56 20.95 -24.12
N PRO A 204 -12.85 19.69 -23.74
CA PRO A 204 -12.43 18.52 -24.51
C PRO A 204 -12.89 18.57 -25.99
N GLY A 205 -11.93 18.53 -26.90
CA GLY A 205 -12.10 18.57 -28.35
C GLY A 205 -12.46 19.95 -28.91
N LYS A 206 -12.30 21.02 -28.14
CA LYS A 206 -12.64 22.40 -28.52
C LYS A 206 -11.53 23.36 -28.13
N PRO A 207 -11.41 24.53 -28.79
CA PRO A 207 -10.44 25.54 -28.37
C PRO A 207 -10.66 26.00 -26.93
N ASN A 208 -9.58 26.00 -26.14
CA ASN A 208 -9.57 26.44 -24.76
C ASN A 208 -9.97 27.92 -24.63
N LYS A 209 -10.84 28.23 -23.67
CA LYS A 209 -11.29 29.60 -23.39
C LYS A 209 -11.46 29.84 -21.88
N GLY A 210 -11.06 31.02 -21.41
CA GLY A 210 -11.12 31.38 -20.00
C GLY A 210 -10.01 30.72 -19.18
N GLY A 211 -10.35 30.24 -17.99
CA GLY A 211 -9.40 29.62 -17.06
C GLY A 211 -8.77 30.61 -16.07
N THR A 212 -8.06 30.05 -15.09
CA THR A 212 -7.29 30.78 -14.09
C THR A 212 -5.80 30.56 -14.34
N ARG A 213 -5.05 31.64 -14.56
CA ARG A 213 -3.59 31.63 -14.77
C ARG A 213 -2.91 30.76 -13.70
N ALA A 214 -2.05 29.84 -14.13
CA ALA A 214 -1.31 28.98 -13.24
C ALA A 214 -0.02 29.64 -12.74
N GLY A 215 0.27 29.51 -11.45
CA GLY A 215 1.53 29.95 -10.86
C GLY A 215 2.66 28.94 -11.10
N PRO A 216 3.84 29.16 -10.49
CA PRO A 216 5.00 28.26 -10.62
C PRO A 216 4.69 26.80 -10.29
N ILE A 217 5.31 25.85 -10.98
CA ILE A 217 5.23 24.42 -10.66
C ILE A 217 6.17 24.14 -9.48
N ILE A 218 5.64 23.53 -8.43
CA ILE A 218 6.41 23.08 -7.27
C ILE A 218 6.49 21.55 -7.33
N SER A 219 7.70 21.01 -7.46
CA SER A 219 7.96 19.57 -7.46
C SER A 219 8.82 19.24 -6.24
N VAL A 220 8.26 18.48 -5.30
CA VAL A 220 8.94 18.14 -4.05
C VAL A 220 10.01 17.09 -4.30
N VAL A 221 11.26 17.41 -3.96
CA VAL A 221 12.41 16.51 -4.14
C VAL A 221 12.28 15.29 -3.24
N GLU A 222 11.83 15.48 -1.99
CA GLU A 222 11.67 14.40 -1.00
C GLU A 222 10.37 14.56 -0.19
N LYS A 223 9.35 13.76 -0.50
CA LYS A 223 8.02 13.81 0.16
C LYS A 223 8.03 13.20 1.57
N ASN A 224 8.86 12.18 1.78
CA ASN A 224 9.01 11.45 3.05
C ASN A 224 10.49 11.37 3.40
N PRO A 225 11.08 12.42 4.00
CA PRO A 225 12.49 12.39 4.35
C PRO A 225 12.79 11.29 5.36
N ALA A 226 14.00 10.74 5.28
CA ALA A 226 14.51 9.83 6.31
C ALA A 226 14.27 10.43 7.71
N GLN A 227 13.90 9.58 8.67
CA GLN A 227 13.56 10.05 10.01
C GLN A 227 14.72 10.87 10.60
N PRO A 228 14.56 12.18 10.85
CA PRO A 228 15.67 13.01 11.27
C PRO A 228 16.00 12.76 12.75
N GLU A 229 17.27 12.87 13.09
CA GLU A 229 17.69 13.07 14.47
C GLU A 229 17.26 14.47 14.96
N VAL A 230 17.33 14.70 16.27
CA VAL A 230 17.13 16.04 16.83
C VAL A 230 18.20 16.98 16.27
N GLY A 231 17.79 18.04 15.60
CA GLY A 231 18.69 18.97 14.94
C GLY A 231 18.01 19.75 13.82
N PRO A 232 18.73 20.67 13.15
CA PRO A 232 18.20 21.38 11.99
C PRO A 232 17.88 20.41 10.84
N LEU A 233 16.83 20.71 10.06
CA LEU A 233 16.43 19.94 8.89
C LEU A 233 16.42 20.83 7.66
N THR A 234 17.26 20.50 6.68
CA THR A 234 17.23 21.11 5.35
C THR A 234 16.06 20.52 4.57
N VAL A 235 15.23 21.39 4.01
CA VAL A 235 14.11 21.04 3.14
C VAL A 235 14.36 21.66 1.77
N ALA A 236 14.27 20.84 0.73
CA ALA A 236 14.49 21.24 -0.65
C ALA A 236 13.24 21.02 -1.51
N VAL A 237 13.07 21.87 -2.52
CA VAL A 237 11.98 21.77 -3.49
C VAL A 237 12.43 22.31 -4.84
N VAL A 238 12.06 21.63 -5.92
CA VAL A 238 12.30 22.16 -7.28
C VAL A 238 11.14 23.09 -7.62
N VAL A 239 11.43 24.31 -8.05
CA VAL A 239 10.40 25.27 -8.50
C VAL A 239 10.74 25.75 -9.89
N ARG A 240 9.78 25.62 -10.80
CA ARG A 240 9.92 26.04 -12.21
C ARG A 240 8.86 27.07 -12.57
N PRO A 241 9.20 28.05 -13.43
CA PRO A 241 8.19 28.95 -13.98
C PRO A 241 7.19 28.17 -14.83
N THR A 242 5.93 28.58 -14.80
CA THR A 242 4.88 28.04 -15.68
C THR A 242 4.58 29.04 -16.80
N ASN A 243 4.37 30.30 -16.42
CA ASN A 243 4.10 31.41 -17.33
C ASN A 243 5.18 32.48 -17.18
N GLU A 244 5.42 32.95 -15.96
CA GLU A 244 6.39 34.00 -15.64
C GLU A 244 7.55 33.49 -14.76
N PRO A 245 8.70 34.19 -14.74
CA PRO A 245 9.82 33.86 -13.86
C PRO A 245 9.42 33.78 -12.38
N VAL A 246 9.95 32.78 -11.69
CA VAL A 246 9.78 32.60 -10.24
C VAL A 246 10.48 33.74 -9.50
N VAL A 247 9.78 34.40 -8.58
CA VAL A 247 10.34 35.53 -7.80
C VAL A 247 10.50 35.18 -6.32
N THR A 248 9.54 34.46 -5.73
CA THR A 248 9.65 34.06 -4.32
C THR A 248 9.27 32.60 -4.12
N VAL A 249 10.03 31.91 -3.27
CA VAL A 249 9.67 30.59 -2.74
C VAL A 249 9.76 30.67 -1.21
N LYS A 250 8.69 30.24 -0.55
CA LYS A 250 8.55 30.34 0.91
C LYS A 250 8.15 28.99 1.48
N LEU A 251 8.81 28.59 2.55
CA LEU A 251 8.45 27.45 3.37
C LEU A 251 7.70 27.94 4.61
N TYR A 252 6.56 27.34 4.91
CA TYR A 252 5.79 27.56 6.13
C TYR A 252 5.82 26.28 6.94
N TYR A 253 6.53 26.26 8.07
CA TYR A 253 6.58 25.11 8.96
C TYR A 253 5.85 25.38 10.27
N ARG A 254 5.47 24.31 10.96
CA ARG A 254 4.97 24.37 12.33
C ARG A 254 5.35 23.12 13.10
N LYS A 255 5.62 23.32 14.38
CA LYS A 255 5.79 22.24 15.35
C LYS A 255 4.41 21.84 15.89
N MET A 256 4.10 20.55 15.85
CA MET A 256 2.83 20.00 16.32
C MET A 256 1.62 20.79 15.75
N PHE A 257 0.75 21.30 16.63
CA PHE A 257 -0.40 22.13 16.28
C PHE A 257 -0.18 23.64 16.54
N GLY A 258 1.05 24.05 16.87
CA GLY A 258 1.45 25.45 17.13
C GLY A 258 1.39 26.32 15.87
N LYS A 259 1.61 27.64 15.97
CA LYS A 259 1.50 28.57 14.83
C LYS A 259 2.51 28.26 13.71
N GLU A 260 2.18 28.62 12.47
CA GLU A 260 3.13 28.58 11.36
C GLU A 260 4.20 29.68 11.48
N THR A 261 5.43 29.31 11.15
CA THR A 261 6.58 30.19 10.95
C THR A 261 6.98 30.12 9.48
N MET A 262 7.28 31.28 8.89
CA MET A 262 7.69 31.39 7.49
C MET A 262 9.20 31.52 7.39
N LEU A 263 9.81 30.77 6.47
CA LEU A 263 11.21 30.89 6.07
C LEU A 263 11.28 31.21 4.57
N PRO A 264 12.11 32.17 4.14
CA PRO A 264 12.46 32.30 2.73
C PRO A 264 13.24 31.05 2.32
N MET A 265 13.00 30.56 1.11
CA MET A 265 13.86 29.57 0.47
C MET A 265 14.79 30.27 -0.51
N ASN A 266 15.99 29.72 -0.73
CA ASN A 266 16.99 30.29 -1.63
C ASN A 266 17.52 29.23 -2.60
N ASP A 267 17.90 29.68 -3.79
CA ASP A 267 18.55 28.93 -4.87
C ASP A 267 19.86 29.66 -5.23
N ASN A 268 20.84 29.59 -4.32
CA ASN A 268 22.06 30.40 -4.33
C ASN A 268 23.36 29.60 -4.08
N GLY A 269 23.28 28.28 -3.99
CA GLY A 269 24.41 27.38 -3.72
C GLY A 269 24.96 27.48 -2.29
N ILE A 270 24.16 27.96 -1.33
CA ILE A 270 24.54 28.14 0.08
C ILE A 270 23.47 27.54 1.00
N GLY A 271 23.86 27.12 2.21
CA GLY A 271 22.90 26.83 3.28
C GLY A 271 22.09 25.54 3.09
N GLY A 272 22.66 24.55 2.40
CA GLY A 272 22.02 23.28 2.08
C GLY A 272 21.60 23.16 0.62
N ASP A 273 21.68 24.25 -0.14
CA ASP A 273 21.61 24.25 -1.59
C ASP A 273 22.97 23.90 -2.21
N ALA A 274 22.99 22.93 -3.12
CA ALA A 274 24.22 22.40 -3.71
C ALA A 274 24.75 23.26 -4.86
N ALA A 275 23.86 23.91 -5.62
CA ALA A 275 24.21 24.74 -6.77
C ALA A 275 23.20 25.87 -6.92
N GLY A 276 23.68 27.11 -7.06
CA GLY A 276 22.78 28.24 -7.23
C GLY A 276 22.24 28.37 -8.65
N SER A 277 21.02 28.89 -8.75
CA SER A 277 20.26 29.11 -9.98
C SER A 277 19.99 27.83 -10.78
N ASP A 278 19.84 26.68 -10.12
CA ASP A 278 19.51 25.41 -10.76
C ASP A 278 18.00 25.05 -10.66
N GLY A 279 17.23 25.90 -9.99
CA GLY A 279 15.80 25.73 -9.74
C GLY A 279 15.47 24.93 -8.48
N VAL A 280 16.48 24.51 -7.69
CA VAL A 280 16.31 23.85 -6.40
C VAL A 280 16.38 24.89 -5.29
N TRP A 281 15.26 25.09 -4.61
CA TRP A 281 15.14 26.05 -3.53
C TRP A 281 15.25 25.31 -2.20
N THR A 282 16.06 25.83 -1.28
CA THR A 282 16.26 25.21 0.04
C THR A 282 15.97 26.17 1.20
N ALA A 283 15.54 25.61 2.33
CA ALA A 283 15.47 26.29 3.61
C ALA A 283 15.80 25.32 4.75
N VAL A 284 16.37 25.85 5.84
CA VAL A 284 16.71 25.07 7.03
C VAL A 284 15.69 25.33 8.13
N ILE A 285 14.89 24.33 8.46
CA ILE A 285 14.03 24.34 9.64
C ILE A 285 14.92 24.27 10.89
N PRO A 286 14.85 25.22 11.83
CA PRO A 286 15.69 25.23 13.02
C PRO A 286 15.47 24.00 13.91
N GLY A 287 16.54 23.49 14.53
CA GLY A 287 16.45 22.30 15.38
C GLY A 287 15.51 22.42 16.58
N ALA A 288 15.25 23.63 17.08
CA ALA A 288 14.24 23.87 18.12
C ALA A 288 12.81 23.45 17.69
N ALA A 289 12.57 23.34 16.38
CA ALA A 289 11.31 22.86 15.83
C ALA A 289 11.24 21.32 15.77
N LEU A 290 12.34 20.59 15.96
CA LEU A 290 12.45 19.13 15.83
C LEU A 290 12.84 18.51 17.17
N ALA A 291 11.86 18.39 18.06
CA ALA A 291 12.04 17.76 19.35
C ALA A 291 11.65 16.27 19.29
N PRO A 292 12.25 15.42 20.15
CA PRO A 292 12.01 13.97 20.15
C PRO A 292 10.53 13.60 20.15
N ALA A 293 10.15 12.66 19.28
CA ALA A 293 8.79 12.12 19.16
C ALA A 293 7.68 13.14 18.82
N GLU A 294 8.02 14.41 18.55
CA GLU A 294 7.09 15.43 18.09
C GLU A 294 7.09 15.53 16.56
N MET A 295 5.93 15.83 15.98
CA MET A 295 5.82 16.07 14.54
C MET A 295 6.21 17.50 14.18
N THR A 296 6.89 17.61 13.04
CA THR A 296 7.15 18.88 12.36
C THR A 296 6.64 18.77 10.95
N ARG A 297 5.83 19.75 10.55
CA ARG A 297 5.13 19.71 9.27
C ARG A 297 5.23 21.04 8.55
N TRP A 298 5.29 20.99 7.23
CA TRP A 298 5.55 22.16 6.39
C TRP A 298 4.78 22.13 5.08
N ARG A 299 4.70 23.29 4.45
CA ARG A 299 4.12 23.52 3.12
C ARG A 299 4.88 24.64 2.42
N PHE A 300 4.77 24.69 1.11
CA PHE A 300 5.44 25.66 0.26
C PHE A 300 4.44 26.63 -0.34
N VAL A 301 4.91 27.85 -0.62
CA VAL A 301 4.23 28.80 -1.51
C VAL A 301 5.27 29.40 -2.44
N ALA A 302 5.06 29.26 -3.74
CA ALA A 302 5.85 29.92 -4.77
C ALA A 302 5.01 31.02 -5.43
N ALA A 303 5.66 32.12 -5.82
CA ALA A 303 5.03 33.21 -6.58
C ALA A 303 5.91 33.63 -7.74
N ASP A 304 5.29 33.91 -8.89
CA ASP A 304 5.95 34.49 -10.06
C ASP A 304 5.93 36.03 -10.04
N ARG A 305 6.48 36.64 -11.09
CA ARG A 305 6.58 38.11 -11.26
C ARG A 305 5.23 38.82 -11.29
N ASP A 306 4.19 38.16 -11.78
CA ASP A 306 2.82 38.69 -11.79
C ASP A 306 2.11 38.53 -10.44
N GLY A 307 2.74 37.84 -9.48
CA GLY A 307 2.18 37.57 -8.17
C GLY A 307 1.22 36.37 -8.15
N THR A 308 1.16 35.57 -9.22
CA THR A 308 0.40 34.32 -9.27
C THR A 308 1.07 33.29 -8.38
N LYS A 309 0.29 32.58 -7.58
CA LYS A 309 0.81 31.71 -6.51
C LYS A 309 0.45 30.25 -6.70
N THR A 310 1.38 29.39 -6.33
CA THR A 310 1.15 27.95 -6.16
C THR A 310 1.45 27.56 -4.72
N LYS A 311 0.64 26.66 -4.17
CA LYS A 311 0.84 26.09 -2.83
C LYS A 311 1.03 24.58 -2.95
N GLU A 312 1.98 24.04 -2.20
CA GLU A 312 2.22 22.58 -2.16
C GLU A 312 2.44 22.10 -0.71
N PRO A 313 1.67 21.14 -0.17
CA PRO A 313 0.56 20.45 -0.81
C PRO A 313 -0.58 21.39 -1.23
N ALA A 314 -1.16 21.11 -2.39
CA ALA A 314 -2.29 21.87 -2.94
C ALA A 314 -3.51 21.94 -2.00
N TYR A 315 -3.67 20.97 -1.08
CA TYR A 315 -4.77 20.89 -0.12
C TYR A 315 -6.15 21.02 -0.78
N ARG A 316 -6.36 20.20 -1.82
CA ARG A 316 -7.47 20.29 -2.78
C ARG A 316 -8.85 20.05 -2.16
N ALA A 317 -8.91 19.24 -1.12
CA ALA A 317 -10.13 18.89 -0.41
C ALA A 317 -9.88 18.94 1.09
N ARG A 318 -10.53 19.89 1.77
CA ARG A 318 -10.35 20.14 3.22
C ARG A 318 -10.43 18.86 4.08
N LEU A 319 -11.25 17.90 3.66
CA LEU A 319 -11.52 16.66 4.38
C LEU A 319 -10.89 15.40 3.75
N ASP A 320 -10.22 15.52 2.61
CA ASP A 320 -9.71 14.34 1.87
C ASP A 320 -8.37 14.61 1.16
N SER A 321 -7.63 15.61 1.65
CA SER A 321 -6.30 15.93 1.17
C SER A 321 -5.38 16.36 2.31
N HIS A 322 -4.10 16.01 2.19
CA HIS A 322 -3.08 16.47 3.11
C HIS A 322 -2.82 17.97 2.92
N GLN A 323 -2.60 18.69 4.02
CA GLN A 323 -2.32 20.13 4.02
C GLN A 323 -0.82 20.41 4.11
N TYR A 324 -0.07 19.47 4.68
CA TYR A 324 1.35 19.58 4.95
C TYR A 324 2.08 18.29 4.58
N PHE A 325 3.33 18.42 4.17
CA PHE A 325 4.34 17.38 4.34
C PHE A 325 4.84 17.38 5.78
N GLY A 326 5.57 16.37 6.21
CA GLY A 326 6.10 16.36 7.56
C GLY A 326 6.99 15.18 7.88
N THR A 327 7.48 15.19 9.11
CA THR A 327 8.28 14.12 9.70
C THR A 327 8.12 14.13 11.23
N VAL A 328 8.72 13.14 11.88
CA VAL A 328 8.80 13.04 13.34
C VAL A 328 10.25 12.81 13.72
N ALA A 329 10.81 13.67 14.58
CA ALA A 329 12.20 13.49 15.01
C ALA A 329 12.36 12.20 15.82
N ARG A 330 13.47 11.48 15.60
CA ARG A 330 13.78 10.26 16.33
C ARG A 330 13.84 10.57 17.83
N ASP A 331 13.28 9.65 18.62
CA ASP A 331 13.46 9.62 20.05
C ASP A 331 14.20 8.32 20.42
N SER A 332 15.46 8.47 20.82
CA SER A 332 16.32 7.37 21.25
C SER A 332 15.86 6.72 22.56
N GLY A 333 14.95 7.36 23.30
CA GLY A 333 14.27 6.78 24.46
C GLY A 333 13.23 5.73 24.10
N ILE A 334 12.76 5.67 22.85
CA ILE A 334 11.81 4.66 22.39
C ILE A 334 12.54 3.34 22.16
N ARG A 335 12.39 2.41 23.11
CA ARG A 335 12.86 1.04 23.00
C ARG A 335 11.66 0.11 22.77
N SER A 336 11.54 -0.45 21.57
CA SER A 336 10.46 -1.36 21.20
C SER A 336 10.93 -2.33 20.12
N SER A 337 10.45 -3.57 20.18
CA SER A 337 10.57 -4.54 19.09
C SER A 337 9.37 -4.47 18.13
N LEU A 338 8.32 -3.71 18.49
CA LEU A 338 7.16 -3.47 17.64
C LEU A 338 7.42 -2.30 16.70
N SER A 339 6.76 -2.33 15.54
CA SER A 339 6.62 -1.12 14.73
C SER A 339 5.92 -0.03 15.53
N VAL A 340 6.45 1.20 15.45
CA VAL A 340 5.95 2.35 16.19
C VAL A 340 5.04 3.18 15.30
N LEU A 341 3.77 3.28 15.67
CA LEU A 341 2.81 4.20 15.07
C LEU A 341 2.75 5.46 15.91
N HIS A 342 3.27 6.56 15.35
CA HIS A 342 3.12 7.87 15.95
C HIS A 342 1.80 8.47 15.49
N TRP A 343 0.93 8.77 16.46
CA TRP A 343 -0.38 9.34 16.27
C TRP A 343 -0.40 10.74 16.88
N PHE A 344 -0.90 11.72 16.13
CA PHE A 344 -1.00 13.10 16.61
C PHE A 344 -2.43 13.60 16.46
N THR A 345 -3.01 14.15 17.53
CA THR A 345 -4.34 14.78 17.47
C THR A 345 -4.39 16.05 18.30
N ARG A 346 -5.03 17.08 17.76
CA ARG A 346 -5.25 18.33 18.50
C ARG A 346 -6.25 18.17 19.63
N ASN A 347 -7.28 17.35 19.42
CA ASN A 347 -8.33 17.10 20.42
C ASN A 347 -8.48 15.59 20.65
N VAL A 348 -7.80 15.11 21.70
CA VAL A 348 -7.79 13.71 22.14
C VAL A 348 -9.21 13.22 22.44
N SER A 349 -10.00 14.02 23.16
CA SER A 349 -11.37 13.66 23.54
C SER A 349 -12.28 13.50 22.32
N ALA A 350 -12.15 14.38 21.32
CA ALA A 350 -12.92 14.30 20.09
C ALA A 350 -12.56 13.06 19.25
N ALA A 351 -11.28 12.68 19.20
CA ALA A 351 -10.86 11.43 18.54
C ALA A 351 -11.47 10.18 19.22
N GLY A 352 -11.70 10.24 20.53
CA GLY A 352 -12.43 9.24 21.31
C GLY A 352 -13.97 9.30 21.18
N SER A 353 -14.51 10.05 20.22
CA SER A 353 -15.95 10.18 19.95
C SER A 353 -16.33 9.71 18.54
N SER A 354 -17.62 9.61 18.24
CA SER A 354 -18.12 9.34 16.89
C SER A 354 -17.89 10.51 15.92
N GLY A 355 -17.81 11.74 16.42
CA GLY A 355 -17.54 12.95 15.61
C GLY A 355 -16.08 13.05 15.15
N GLY A 356 -15.16 12.45 15.91
CA GLY A 356 -13.75 12.34 15.56
C GLY A 356 -12.92 13.61 15.69
N SER A 357 -11.62 13.47 15.41
CA SER A 357 -10.67 14.57 15.31
C SER A 357 -9.72 14.32 14.14
N ARG A 358 -9.20 15.40 13.55
CA ARG A 358 -8.15 15.30 12.54
C ARG A 358 -6.77 15.55 13.13
N GLY A 359 -5.79 14.92 12.51
CA GLY A 359 -4.40 15.04 12.93
C GLY A 359 -3.46 14.36 11.94
N ALA A 360 -2.44 13.69 12.44
CA ALA A 360 -1.42 13.07 11.60
C ALA A 360 -1.00 11.70 12.11
N VAL A 361 -0.44 10.89 11.21
CA VAL A 361 0.23 9.63 11.50
C VAL A 361 1.64 9.68 10.94
N TYR A 362 2.61 9.13 11.67
CA TYR A 362 3.91 8.75 11.13
C TYR A 362 4.15 7.27 11.41
N TYR A 363 4.45 6.51 10.36
CA TYR A 363 4.61 5.06 10.44
C TYR A 363 5.56 4.58 9.34
N ASN A 364 6.55 3.77 9.73
CA ASN A 364 7.54 3.18 8.82
C ASN A 364 8.16 4.17 7.82
N GLY A 365 8.57 5.35 8.30
CA GLY A 365 9.24 6.35 7.46
C GLY A 365 8.31 7.31 6.72
N GLU A 366 7.00 7.08 6.68
CA GLU A 366 6.05 7.92 5.95
C GLU A 366 5.19 8.79 6.87
N PHE A 367 4.97 10.04 6.45
CA PHE A 367 4.11 11.01 7.15
C PHE A 367 2.78 11.22 6.44
N TYR A 368 1.70 11.13 7.20
CA TYR A 368 0.33 11.27 6.74
C TYR A 368 -0.33 12.41 7.49
N ASP A 369 -0.65 13.51 6.80
CA ASP A 369 -1.32 14.67 7.40
C ASP A 369 -2.82 14.65 7.14
N ASN A 370 -3.56 15.40 7.98
CA ASN A 370 -5.00 15.60 7.89
C ASN A 370 -5.81 14.29 7.93
N VAL A 371 -5.32 13.28 8.64
CA VAL A 371 -5.96 11.97 8.84
C VAL A 371 -7.12 12.11 9.83
N LEU A 372 -8.24 11.44 9.58
CA LEU A 372 -9.41 11.45 10.47
C LEU A 372 -9.38 10.26 11.43
N PHE A 373 -9.59 10.53 12.72
CA PHE A 373 -9.66 9.52 13.76
C PHE A 373 -11.02 9.56 14.44
N ARG A 374 -11.68 8.41 14.60
CA ARG A 374 -13.00 8.29 15.26
C ARG A 374 -13.01 7.08 16.17
N ARG A 375 -13.77 7.11 17.26
CA ARG A 375 -13.94 5.93 18.12
C ARG A 375 -14.49 4.75 17.32
N HIS A 376 -13.89 3.58 17.52
CA HIS A 376 -14.36 2.30 17.00
C HIS A 376 -15.00 1.47 18.13
N GLY A 377 -15.91 0.57 17.75
CA GLY A 377 -16.42 -0.50 18.60
C GLY A 377 -17.83 -0.25 19.14
N GLN A 378 -18.44 -1.34 19.61
CA GLN A 378 -19.72 -1.34 20.33
C GLN A 378 -19.46 -1.54 21.82
N SER A 379 -19.32 -2.78 22.29
CA SER A 379 -19.04 -3.09 23.68
C SER A 379 -17.70 -2.50 24.15
N SER A 380 -16.66 -2.57 23.31
CA SER A 380 -15.33 -2.04 23.60
C SER A 380 -15.26 -0.51 23.61
N ALA A 381 -16.28 0.20 23.09
CA ALA A 381 -16.35 1.65 23.16
C ALA A 381 -16.44 2.16 24.61
N GLY A 382 -16.89 1.32 25.54
CA GLY A 382 -16.92 1.60 26.98
C GLY A 382 -15.57 1.49 27.68
N PHE A 383 -14.58 0.78 27.13
CA PHE A 383 -13.33 0.45 27.82
C PHE A 383 -12.48 1.68 28.13
N PRO A 384 -11.69 1.72 29.21
CA PRO A 384 -10.77 2.84 29.46
C PRO A 384 -9.82 3.06 28.27
N LYS A 385 -9.27 1.97 27.72
CA LYS A 385 -8.46 1.96 26.49
C LYS A 385 -9.36 1.69 25.28
N LYS A 386 -9.63 2.73 24.49
CA LYS A 386 -10.55 2.70 23.34
C LYS A 386 -9.90 2.11 22.09
N SER A 387 -10.76 1.72 21.13
CA SER A 387 -10.39 1.45 19.74
C SER A 387 -10.68 2.65 18.84
N TYR A 388 -10.03 2.74 17.68
CA TYR A 388 -10.16 3.88 16.76
C TYR A 388 -10.22 3.43 15.29
N ASN A 389 -11.12 4.01 14.50
CA ASN A 389 -11.05 4.00 13.04
C ASN A 389 -10.10 5.12 12.61
N ILE A 390 -9.26 4.85 11.62
CA ILE A 390 -8.29 5.80 11.07
C ILE A 390 -8.51 5.91 9.56
N ASP A 391 -9.07 7.03 9.10
CA ASP A 391 -9.38 7.28 7.70
C ASP A 391 -8.31 8.17 7.05
N PHE A 392 -7.59 7.63 6.07
CA PHE A 392 -6.54 8.33 5.34
C PHE A 392 -7.08 9.00 4.07
N ASN A 393 -6.50 10.15 3.75
CA ASN A 393 -6.89 10.95 2.60
C ASN A 393 -6.59 10.23 1.28
N ARG A 394 -7.38 10.48 0.23
CA ARG A 394 -7.11 9.96 -1.13
C ARG A 394 -5.72 10.33 -1.64
N THR A 395 -5.26 11.55 -1.32
CA THR A 395 -3.92 12.05 -1.69
C THR A 395 -2.76 11.36 -0.95
N GLN A 396 -3.04 10.58 0.11
CA GLN A 396 -2.03 9.87 0.91
C GLN A 396 -2.65 8.60 1.51
N ARG A 397 -2.79 7.53 0.71
CA ARG A 397 -3.26 6.22 1.19
C ARG A 397 -2.21 5.54 2.07
N PHE A 398 -2.64 4.83 3.10
CA PHE A 398 -1.75 4.26 4.12
C PHE A 398 -0.96 3.06 3.60
N ARG A 399 0.35 3.06 3.80
CA ARG A 399 1.23 1.93 3.52
C ARG A 399 1.51 1.16 4.80
N TRP A 400 0.81 0.04 4.97
CA TRP A 400 1.03 -0.87 6.10
C TRP A 400 2.21 -1.83 5.85
N ASN A 401 2.49 -2.15 4.58
CA ASN A 401 3.59 -3.00 4.12
C ASN A 401 4.12 -2.46 2.77
N THR A 402 5.45 -2.47 2.58
CA THR A 402 6.11 -1.98 1.36
C THR A 402 5.74 -2.75 0.10
N ASN A 403 5.45 -4.03 0.23
CA ASN A 403 5.15 -4.96 -0.87
C ASN A 403 3.64 -5.19 -1.06
N ALA A 404 2.79 -4.43 -0.36
CA ALA A 404 1.33 -4.56 -0.46
C ALA A 404 0.68 -3.27 -1.00
N PRO A 405 -0.52 -3.38 -1.60
CA PRO A 405 -1.33 -2.22 -1.93
C PRO A 405 -1.58 -1.35 -0.69
N ARG A 406 -1.55 -0.03 -0.90
CA ARG A 406 -1.95 0.95 0.11
C ARG A 406 -3.45 0.85 0.39
N VAL A 407 -3.85 1.14 1.63
CA VAL A 407 -5.25 1.05 2.11
C VAL A 407 -5.84 2.44 2.40
N ALA A 408 -7.16 2.55 2.30
CA ALA A 408 -7.88 3.79 2.58
C ALA A 408 -8.02 4.07 4.08
N ASP A 409 -8.15 3.01 4.86
CA ASP A 409 -8.43 3.07 6.28
C ASP A 409 -7.97 1.79 6.98
N ILE A 410 -7.72 1.95 8.28
CA ILE A 410 -7.36 0.87 9.20
C ILE A 410 -8.12 1.08 10.50
N ASP A 411 -8.27 0.00 11.24
CA ASP A 411 -8.73 0.01 12.62
C ASP A 411 -7.55 -0.20 13.56
N LEU A 412 -7.47 0.61 14.61
CA LEU A 412 -6.58 0.43 15.74
C LEU A 412 -7.41 -0.12 16.90
N LEU A 413 -7.41 -1.44 17.04
CA LEU A 413 -8.27 -2.16 17.97
C LEU A 413 -7.59 -2.38 19.33
N THR A 414 -8.33 -2.08 20.39
CA THR A 414 -7.88 -2.30 21.76
C THR A 414 -7.75 -3.79 22.06
N ASN A 415 -6.57 -4.19 22.50
CA ASN A 415 -6.30 -5.52 23.07
C ASN A 415 -6.33 -5.47 24.61
N TRP A 416 -7.07 -4.52 25.20
CA TRP A 416 -7.07 -4.31 26.64
C TRP A 416 -7.65 -5.48 27.43
N ALA A 417 -8.77 -6.04 26.97
CA ALA A 417 -9.42 -7.17 27.64
C ALA A 417 -8.67 -8.49 27.45
N ASP A 418 -7.97 -8.66 26.33
CA ASP A 418 -7.09 -9.79 26.13
C ASP A 418 -5.76 -9.59 26.86
N LYS A 419 -5.65 -10.21 28.04
CA LYS A 419 -4.43 -10.14 28.86
C LYS A 419 -3.20 -10.70 28.13
N SER A 420 -3.39 -11.66 27.21
CA SER A 420 -2.29 -12.19 26.40
C SER A 420 -1.90 -11.29 25.24
N LYS A 421 -2.72 -10.28 24.92
CA LYS A 421 -2.55 -9.32 23.80
C LYS A 421 -2.55 -9.93 22.38
N VAL A 422 -2.61 -11.25 22.23
CA VAL A 422 -2.26 -11.93 20.97
C VAL A 422 -3.37 -12.80 20.37
N ARG A 423 -4.51 -13.00 21.06
CA ARG A 423 -5.58 -13.89 20.55
C ARG A 423 -6.12 -13.43 19.21
N HIS A 424 -6.35 -12.14 19.08
CA HIS A 424 -6.95 -11.56 17.89
C HIS A 424 -6.03 -11.65 16.66
N VAL A 425 -4.76 -11.28 16.82
CA VAL A 425 -3.76 -11.34 15.72
C VAL A 425 -3.46 -12.79 15.31
N LEU A 426 -3.33 -13.72 16.28
CA LEU A 426 -3.12 -15.14 15.99
C LEU A 426 -4.35 -15.81 15.37
N ALA A 427 -5.56 -15.39 15.75
CA ALA A 427 -6.77 -15.88 15.11
C ALA A 427 -6.83 -15.49 13.63
N TYR A 428 -6.52 -14.24 13.29
CA TYR A 428 -6.44 -13.81 11.89
C TYR A 428 -5.28 -14.49 11.13
N GLU A 429 -4.16 -14.77 11.79
CA GLU A 429 -3.06 -15.54 11.21
C GLU A 429 -3.50 -16.96 10.81
N VAL A 430 -4.10 -17.71 11.74
CA VAL A 430 -4.64 -19.05 11.47
C VAL A 430 -5.68 -19.02 10.35
N MET A 431 -6.55 -18.01 10.33
CA MET A 431 -7.53 -17.82 9.25
C MET A 431 -6.84 -17.69 7.88
N ARG A 432 -5.86 -16.79 7.74
CA ARG A 432 -5.13 -16.58 6.48
C ARG A 432 -4.37 -17.84 6.08
N GLU A 433 -3.67 -18.49 7.01
CA GLU A 433 -2.92 -19.72 6.76
C GLU A 433 -3.82 -20.93 6.42
N ALA A 434 -5.09 -20.89 6.83
CA ALA A 434 -6.12 -21.86 6.45
C ALA A 434 -6.72 -21.61 5.05
N GLY A 435 -6.31 -20.55 4.35
CA GLY A 435 -6.84 -20.15 3.04
C GLY A 435 -8.14 -19.35 3.13
N VAL A 436 -8.43 -18.74 4.29
CA VAL A 436 -9.55 -17.80 4.43
C VAL A 436 -9.11 -16.42 3.95
N ALA A 437 -9.93 -15.80 3.11
CA ALA A 437 -9.81 -14.38 2.79
C ALA A 437 -10.10 -13.57 4.06
N ALA A 438 -9.08 -13.32 4.86
CA ALA A 438 -9.16 -12.69 6.18
C ALA A 438 -8.25 -11.45 6.25
N HIS A 439 -8.60 -10.52 7.13
CA HIS A 439 -7.87 -9.28 7.36
C HIS A 439 -6.39 -9.54 7.72
N PHE A 440 -5.49 -8.63 7.33
CA PHE A 440 -4.22 -8.54 8.05
C PHE A 440 -4.46 -7.94 9.43
N ALA A 441 -3.67 -8.38 10.41
CA ALA A 441 -3.70 -7.87 11.77
C ALA A 441 -2.34 -8.09 12.44
N HIS A 442 -1.79 -7.06 13.07
CA HIS A 442 -0.56 -7.16 13.87
C HIS A 442 -0.55 -6.11 14.98
N THR A 443 0.10 -6.43 16.10
CA THR A 443 0.20 -5.51 17.23
C THR A 443 1.27 -4.45 16.96
N VAL A 444 0.98 -3.20 17.30
CA VAL A 444 1.89 -2.05 17.17
C VAL A 444 2.05 -1.33 18.51
N ARG A 445 3.19 -0.67 18.70
CA ARG A 445 3.35 0.35 19.75
C ARG A 445 2.75 1.65 19.25
N VAL A 446 1.91 2.29 20.05
CA VAL A 446 1.29 3.57 19.73
C VAL A 446 1.93 4.66 20.58
N GLN A 447 2.49 5.67 19.93
CA GLN A 447 2.85 6.95 20.55
C GLN A 447 1.74 7.95 20.25
N HIS A 448 1.17 8.62 21.25
CA HIS A 448 0.13 9.64 21.05
C HIS A 448 0.62 10.99 21.52
N ASN A 449 0.74 11.94 20.59
CA ASN A 449 1.31 13.28 20.84
C ASN A 449 2.70 13.25 21.50
N GLY A 450 3.53 12.26 21.16
CA GLY A 450 4.90 12.09 21.64
C GLY A 450 5.07 11.06 22.77
N ASP A 451 4.01 10.81 23.54
CA ASP A 451 4.07 9.92 24.71
C ASP A 451 3.58 8.51 24.41
N PHE A 452 4.07 7.52 25.18
CA PHE A 452 3.56 6.15 25.09
C PHE A 452 2.07 6.15 25.35
N PHE A 453 1.30 5.64 24.40
CA PHE A 453 -0.14 5.53 24.51
C PHE A 453 -0.57 4.12 24.86
N SER A 454 -0.26 3.13 24.02
CA SER A 454 -0.68 1.75 24.23
C SER A 454 0.05 0.78 23.30
N THR A 455 -0.08 -0.52 23.56
CA THR A 455 -0.06 -1.52 22.48
C THR A 455 -1.45 -1.61 21.86
N ALA A 456 -1.59 -1.82 20.57
CA ALA A 456 -2.90 -2.02 19.96
C ALA A 456 -2.78 -2.85 18.69
N ASP A 457 -3.87 -3.49 18.28
CA ASP A 457 -3.88 -4.29 17.07
C ASP A 457 -4.24 -3.40 15.89
N LEU A 458 -3.32 -3.26 14.94
CA LEU A 458 -3.56 -2.60 13.67
C LEU A 458 -4.21 -3.61 12.73
N VAL A 459 -5.44 -3.35 12.32
CA VAL A 459 -6.30 -4.24 11.53
C VAL A 459 -6.79 -3.53 10.28
N GLU A 460 -6.84 -4.26 9.17
CA GLU A 460 -7.38 -3.78 7.90
C GLU A 460 -8.89 -3.48 7.97
N ASP A 461 -9.39 -2.38 7.37
CA ASP A 461 -10.83 -2.21 7.14
C ASP A 461 -11.31 -3.00 5.93
N ALA A 462 -12.58 -3.42 5.95
CA ALA A 462 -13.19 -4.19 4.87
C ALA A 462 -13.75 -3.29 3.76
N ASP A 463 -13.00 -3.10 2.69
CA ASP A 463 -13.38 -2.35 1.50
C ASP A 463 -13.02 -3.10 0.19
N GLU A 464 -13.10 -2.43 -0.96
CA GLU A 464 -12.66 -3.00 -2.23
C GLU A 464 -11.15 -3.32 -2.29
N THR A 465 -10.33 -2.62 -1.50
CA THR A 465 -8.89 -2.86 -1.38
C THR A 465 -8.61 -4.17 -0.67
N TYR A 466 -9.33 -4.41 0.44
CA TYR A 466 -9.33 -5.68 1.16
C TYR A 466 -9.72 -6.85 0.24
N LEU A 467 -10.81 -6.70 -0.54
CA LEU A 467 -11.23 -7.74 -1.49
C LEU A 467 -10.08 -8.08 -2.46
N LYS A 468 -9.51 -7.07 -3.12
CA LYS A 468 -8.40 -7.27 -4.05
C LYS A 468 -7.19 -7.94 -3.38
N ARG A 469 -6.80 -7.49 -2.18
CA ARG A 469 -5.65 -8.04 -1.44
C ARG A 469 -5.90 -9.51 -1.06
N ALA A 470 -7.12 -9.84 -0.66
CA ALA A 470 -7.49 -11.20 -0.26
C ALA A 470 -7.73 -12.14 -1.46
N GLY A 471 -7.39 -11.71 -2.69
CA GLY A 471 -7.57 -12.50 -3.91
C GLY A 471 -9.03 -12.61 -4.36
N LEU A 472 -9.88 -11.68 -3.93
CA LEU A 472 -11.29 -11.59 -4.31
C LEU A 472 -11.49 -10.53 -5.40
N ASN A 473 -12.60 -10.65 -6.12
CA ASN A 473 -13.01 -9.65 -7.09
C ASN A 473 -13.30 -8.32 -6.39
N ARG A 474 -12.50 -7.30 -6.73
CA ARG A 474 -12.60 -5.92 -6.23
C ARG A 474 -14.00 -5.31 -6.43
N ALA A 475 -14.70 -5.70 -7.48
CA ALA A 475 -16.04 -5.21 -7.81
C ALA A 475 -17.18 -6.00 -7.14
N GLY A 476 -16.86 -7.01 -6.33
CA GLY A 476 -17.87 -7.81 -5.61
C GLY A 476 -18.63 -7.01 -4.55
N ALA A 477 -19.84 -7.45 -4.21
CA ALA A 477 -20.65 -6.84 -3.18
C ALA A 477 -20.25 -7.39 -1.79
N LEU A 478 -19.96 -6.51 -0.84
CA LEU A 478 -19.54 -6.86 0.50
C LEU A 478 -20.48 -6.23 1.53
N TYR A 479 -20.92 -7.00 2.52
CA TYR A 479 -21.81 -6.57 3.58
C TYR A 479 -21.20 -6.89 4.95
N LYS A 480 -21.15 -5.90 5.85
CA LYS A 480 -20.86 -6.11 7.27
C LYS A 480 -22.14 -6.46 8.01
N VAL A 481 -22.11 -7.50 8.85
CA VAL A 481 -23.28 -7.98 9.57
C VAL A 481 -23.20 -7.61 11.06
N TYR A 482 -24.21 -6.86 11.52
CA TYR A 482 -24.34 -6.40 12.91
C TYR A 482 -25.48 -7.06 13.68
N ALA A 483 -26.54 -7.51 12.99
CA ALA A 483 -27.71 -8.15 13.60
C ALA A 483 -28.57 -8.89 12.56
N ASN A 484 -27.99 -9.86 11.84
CA ASN A 484 -28.66 -10.64 10.81
C ASN A 484 -28.12 -12.09 10.80
N SER A 485 -28.98 -13.07 10.62
CA SER A 485 -28.67 -14.50 10.55
C SER A 485 -29.01 -15.12 9.19
N LEU A 486 -29.35 -14.30 8.19
CA LEU A 486 -29.89 -14.72 6.90
C LEU A 486 -31.16 -15.58 7.05
N ASN A 487 -31.93 -15.33 8.10
CA ASN A 487 -33.06 -16.15 8.49
C ASN A 487 -34.35 -15.33 8.43
N LYS A 488 -35.12 -15.52 7.36
CA LYS A 488 -36.41 -14.86 7.17
C LYS A 488 -37.40 -15.12 8.31
N ASP A 489 -37.40 -16.31 8.90
CA ASP A 489 -38.26 -16.68 10.03
C ASP A 489 -37.86 -15.94 11.32
N SER A 490 -36.62 -15.45 11.39
CA SER A 490 -36.14 -14.54 12.44
C SER A 490 -36.42 -13.06 12.14
N GLY A 491 -37.20 -12.77 11.10
CA GLY A 491 -37.50 -11.42 10.62
C GLY A 491 -36.28 -10.71 10.00
N ASP A 492 -35.29 -11.47 9.53
CA ASP A 492 -34.15 -10.90 8.82
C ASP A 492 -34.53 -10.56 7.37
N ASN A 493 -34.02 -9.44 6.88
CA ASN A 493 -34.12 -9.00 5.49
C ASN A 493 -32.83 -8.29 5.08
N ALA A 494 -32.73 -7.85 3.83
CA ALA A 494 -31.50 -7.26 3.30
C ALA A 494 -31.17 -5.84 3.79
N THR A 495 -32.00 -5.21 4.62
CA THR A 495 -31.75 -3.85 5.15
C THR A 495 -31.58 -3.81 6.67
N LYS A 496 -32.03 -4.84 7.39
CA LYS A 496 -31.95 -4.91 8.84
C LYS A 496 -30.62 -5.52 9.29
N GLY A 497 -29.89 -4.78 10.14
CA GLY A 497 -28.71 -5.29 10.82
C GLY A 497 -27.52 -5.60 9.89
N VAL A 498 -27.49 -4.99 8.70
CA VAL A 498 -26.43 -5.16 7.69
C VAL A 498 -26.02 -3.80 7.13
N GLN A 499 -24.76 -3.68 6.73
CA GLN A 499 -24.24 -2.48 6.07
C GLN A 499 -23.46 -2.88 4.82
N LYS A 500 -23.88 -2.38 3.67
CA LYS A 500 -23.16 -2.56 2.40
C LYS A 500 -21.86 -1.73 2.43
N LYS A 501 -20.71 -2.40 2.28
CA LYS A 501 -19.37 -1.83 2.40
C LYS A 501 -18.76 -1.47 1.04
N THR A 502 -19.05 -2.24 0.00
CA THR A 502 -18.68 -1.95 -1.40
C THR A 502 -19.93 -1.79 -2.27
N ARG A 503 -19.82 -1.19 -3.46
CA ARG A 503 -20.96 -0.91 -4.35
C ARG A 503 -22.12 -0.19 -3.64
N ARG A 504 -21.80 0.79 -2.78
CA ARG A 504 -22.78 1.48 -1.91
C ARG A 504 -23.85 2.29 -2.66
N PHE A 505 -23.67 2.48 -3.96
CA PHE A 505 -24.62 3.15 -4.86
C PHE A 505 -25.77 2.23 -5.31
N GLU A 506 -25.66 0.93 -5.08
CA GLU A 506 -26.71 -0.04 -5.42
C GLU A 506 -27.61 -0.33 -4.21
N ASN A 507 -28.83 -0.80 -4.48
CA ASN A 507 -29.69 -1.39 -3.45
C ASN A 507 -29.16 -2.77 -2.98
N ASN A 508 -29.89 -3.42 -2.07
CA ASN A 508 -29.52 -4.71 -1.47
C ASN A 508 -30.39 -5.88 -1.99
N ALA A 509 -30.91 -5.80 -3.22
CA ALA A 509 -31.80 -6.83 -3.77
C ALA A 509 -31.10 -8.20 -3.93
N ASP A 510 -29.79 -8.19 -4.21
CA ASP A 510 -28.91 -9.36 -4.22
C ASP A 510 -28.94 -10.11 -2.89
N LEU A 511 -28.73 -9.40 -1.76
CA LEU A 511 -28.76 -10.00 -0.44
C LEU A 511 -30.16 -10.51 -0.07
N GLN A 512 -31.21 -9.83 -0.55
CA GLN A 512 -32.57 -10.31 -0.33
C GLN A 512 -32.83 -11.62 -1.10
N ALA A 513 -32.30 -11.75 -2.32
CA ALA A 513 -32.37 -12.98 -3.09
C ALA A 513 -31.66 -14.14 -2.37
N LEU A 514 -30.50 -13.89 -1.75
CA LEU A 514 -29.83 -14.90 -0.92
C LEU A 514 -30.72 -15.36 0.24
N ILE A 515 -31.29 -14.42 1.01
CA ILE A 515 -32.15 -14.76 2.15
C ILE A 515 -33.37 -15.58 1.70
N ASN A 516 -33.96 -15.23 0.56
CA ASN A 516 -35.09 -15.98 -0.01
C ASN A 516 -34.67 -17.37 -0.49
N GLY A 517 -33.51 -17.52 -1.15
CA GLY A 517 -33.00 -18.81 -1.62
C GLY A 517 -32.66 -19.76 -0.48
N LEU A 518 -32.15 -19.22 0.64
CA LEU A 518 -31.93 -20.00 1.87
C LEU A 518 -33.24 -20.41 2.56
N ASP A 519 -34.39 -19.90 2.11
CA ASP A 519 -35.73 -20.34 2.55
C ASP A 519 -36.33 -21.46 1.69
N LEU A 520 -35.60 -21.95 0.67
CA LEU A 520 -35.96 -23.18 -0.03
C LEU A 520 -35.88 -24.40 0.90
N ARG A 521 -36.41 -25.54 0.45
CA ARG A 521 -36.42 -26.81 1.19
C ARG A 521 -36.11 -27.98 0.24
N GLY A 522 -35.72 -29.13 0.82
CA GLY A 522 -35.46 -30.36 0.07
C GLY A 522 -34.39 -30.18 -1.02
N GLU A 523 -34.60 -30.82 -2.17
CA GLU A 523 -33.68 -30.79 -3.31
C GLU A 523 -33.45 -29.37 -3.85
N ALA A 524 -34.48 -28.52 -3.87
CA ALA A 524 -34.35 -27.13 -4.32
C ALA A 524 -33.35 -26.32 -3.48
N LEU A 525 -33.34 -26.54 -2.16
CA LEU A 525 -32.34 -25.93 -1.28
C LEU A 525 -30.93 -26.48 -1.57
N VAL A 526 -30.81 -27.79 -1.78
CA VAL A 526 -29.52 -28.43 -2.07
C VAL A 526 -28.92 -27.86 -3.35
N ASN A 527 -29.71 -27.80 -4.44
CA ASN A 527 -29.27 -27.23 -5.70
C ASN A 527 -28.90 -25.76 -5.55
N TYR A 528 -29.72 -24.98 -4.83
CA TYR A 528 -29.42 -23.57 -4.56
C TYR A 528 -28.06 -23.38 -3.87
N LEU A 529 -27.73 -24.23 -2.88
CA LEU A 529 -26.44 -24.15 -2.21
C LEU A 529 -25.27 -24.42 -3.17
N TYR A 530 -25.37 -25.43 -4.04
CA TYR A 530 -24.31 -25.74 -5.01
C TYR A 530 -24.18 -24.69 -6.11
N ASP A 531 -25.28 -24.06 -6.50
CA ASP A 531 -25.29 -23.08 -7.60
C ASP A 531 -24.93 -21.66 -7.16
N ASN A 532 -25.10 -21.32 -5.87
CA ASN A 532 -25.02 -19.92 -5.40
C ASN A 532 -24.04 -19.70 -4.26
N ILE A 533 -23.47 -20.75 -3.65
CA ILE A 533 -22.54 -20.62 -2.54
C ILE A 533 -21.18 -21.13 -2.96
N ASP A 534 -20.16 -20.33 -2.68
CA ASP A 534 -18.77 -20.78 -2.75
C ASP A 534 -18.50 -21.69 -1.54
N ILE A 535 -18.85 -22.96 -1.72
CA ILE A 535 -18.72 -24.00 -0.70
C ILE A 535 -17.27 -24.14 -0.24
N PRO A 536 -16.24 -24.24 -1.12
CA PRO A 536 -14.85 -24.35 -0.68
C PRO A 536 -14.38 -23.21 0.23
N ARG A 537 -14.72 -21.96 -0.09
CA ARG A 537 -14.35 -20.81 0.74
C ARG A 537 -15.05 -20.82 2.09
N CYS A 538 -16.34 -21.18 2.11
CA CYS A 538 -17.09 -21.33 3.35
C CYS A 538 -16.56 -22.49 4.21
N VAL A 539 -16.16 -23.62 3.59
CA VAL A 539 -15.53 -24.77 4.28
C VAL A 539 -14.25 -24.34 4.99
N ASN A 540 -13.38 -23.56 4.33
CA ASN A 540 -12.16 -23.04 4.95
C ASN A 540 -12.46 -22.17 6.17
N LEU A 541 -13.41 -21.24 6.06
CA LEU A 541 -13.81 -20.38 7.18
C LEU A 541 -14.34 -21.19 8.37
N LEU A 542 -15.30 -22.10 8.11
CA LEU A 542 -15.94 -22.88 9.16
C LEU A 542 -14.95 -23.82 9.86
N ALA A 543 -14.03 -24.41 9.10
CA ALA A 543 -12.97 -25.23 9.67
C ALA A 543 -11.98 -24.41 10.50
N ALA A 544 -11.55 -23.24 10.01
CA ALA A 544 -10.65 -22.36 10.75
C ALA A 544 -11.30 -21.86 12.05
N ASN A 545 -12.58 -21.46 12.01
CA ASN A 545 -13.38 -21.09 13.19
C ASN A 545 -13.41 -22.20 14.25
N SER A 546 -13.46 -23.48 13.83
CA SER A 546 -13.40 -24.63 14.74
C SER A 546 -12.07 -24.72 15.48
N VAL A 547 -10.96 -24.57 14.74
CA VAL A 547 -9.60 -24.65 15.28
C VAL A 547 -9.33 -23.53 16.29
N ILE A 548 -9.62 -22.29 15.91
CA ILE A 548 -9.45 -21.14 16.80
C ILE A 548 -10.50 -21.08 17.89
N ARG A 549 -11.51 -21.97 17.86
CA ARG A 549 -12.68 -21.96 18.76
C ARG A 549 -13.34 -20.57 18.80
N ASN A 550 -13.63 -20.01 17.63
CA ASN A 550 -14.40 -18.78 17.53
C ASN A 550 -15.86 -19.08 17.82
N ILE A 551 -16.36 -18.49 18.89
CA ILE A 551 -17.73 -18.68 19.35
C ILE A 551 -18.64 -17.49 19.04
N ASP A 552 -18.08 -16.37 18.58
CA ASP A 552 -18.81 -15.10 18.47
C ASP A 552 -19.31 -14.82 17.06
N MET A 553 -19.08 -15.73 16.12
CA MET A 553 -19.74 -15.71 14.81
C MET A 553 -21.16 -16.27 14.92
N HIS A 554 -22.15 -15.38 15.01
CA HIS A 554 -23.57 -15.75 15.08
C HIS A 554 -24.45 -14.74 14.34
N ARG A 555 -25.21 -13.88 15.02
CA ARG A 555 -26.03 -12.84 14.36
C ARG A 555 -25.24 -11.59 13.96
N LYS A 556 -23.94 -11.57 14.26
CA LYS A 556 -23.00 -10.48 14.00
C LYS A 556 -21.59 -11.05 13.91
N ASN A 557 -20.61 -10.19 13.65
CA ASN A 557 -19.18 -10.51 13.69
C ASN A 557 -18.74 -11.42 12.53
N TRP A 558 -19.20 -11.05 11.33
CA TRP A 558 -18.80 -11.60 10.04
C TRP A 558 -19.19 -10.64 8.91
N TYR A 559 -18.62 -10.87 7.73
CA TYR A 559 -19.07 -10.28 6.49
C TYR A 559 -19.69 -11.33 5.59
N ILE A 560 -20.54 -10.89 4.67
CA ILE A 560 -20.95 -11.69 3.52
C ILE A 560 -20.60 -11.00 2.22
N TYR A 561 -19.99 -11.77 1.34
CA TYR A 561 -19.43 -11.34 0.07
C TYR A 561 -20.14 -12.06 -1.07
N ARG A 562 -20.41 -11.32 -2.15
CA ARG A 562 -20.85 -11.86 -3.42
C ARG A 562 -19.85 -11.50 -4.50
N ASP A 563 -19.44 -12.47 -5.28
CA ASP A 563 -18.55 -12.28 -6.43
C ASP A 563 -19.30 -11.71 -7.66
N THR A 564 -19.91 -10.55 -7.47
CA THR A 564 -20.74 -9.86 -8.46
C THR A 564 -19.95 -9.52 -9.72
N GLY A 565 -20.51 -9.88 -10.88
CA GLY A 565 -19.89 -9.66 -12.19
C GLY A 565 -18.88 -10.74 -12.60
N GLN A 566 -18.69 -11.77 -11.77
CA GLN A 566 -17.96 -12.99 -12.11
C GLN A 566 -18.83 -14.21 -11.81
N SER A 567 -18.50 -15.04 -10.82
CA SER A 567 -19.28 -16.25 -10.50
C SER A 567 -20.69 -15.94 -9.97
N GLY A 568 -20.86 -14.80 -9.29
CA GLY A 568 -22.10 -14.46 -8.61
C GLY A 568 -22.38 -15.24 -7.32
N GLU A 569 -21.45 -16.11 -6.91
CA GLU A 569 -21.52 -16.94 -5.71
C GLU A 569 -21.31 -16.11 -4.43
N TRP A 570 -21.86 -16.61 -3.33
CA TRP A 570 -21.78 -16.03 -2.00
C TRP A 570 -20.79 -16.76 -1.10
N ALA A 571 -20.04 -16.01 -0.31
CA ALA A 571 -19.16 -16.53 0.73
C ALA A 571 -19.24 -15.70 2.02
N ILE A 572 -19.12 -16.37 3.16
CA ILE A 572 -18.93 -15.71 4.45
C ILE A 572 -17.44 -15.38 4.62
N LEU A 573 -17.11 -14.20 5.15
CA LEU A 573 -15.75 -13.77 5.49
C LEU A 573 -15.67 -13.41 6.99
N PRO A 574 -14.50 -13.55 7.63
CA PRO A 574 -14.36 -13.38 9.09
C PRO A 574 -14.32 -11.91 9.51
N TRP A 575 -14.80 -11.64 10.73
CA TRP A 575 -14.61 -10.37 11.43
C TRP A 575 -14.61 -10.62 12.94
N ASP A 576 -13.93 -9.76 13.72
CA ASP A 576 -13.98 -9.71 15.19
C ASP A 576 -13.65 -11.06 15.86
N LEU A 577 -12.37 -11.44 15.85
CA LEU A 577 -11.89 -12.77 16.24
C LEU A 577 -11.20 -12.82 17.62
N ASP A 578 -11.38 -11.81 18.45
CA ASP A 578 -10.75 -11.72 19.77
C ASP A 578 -11.33 -12.74 20.77
N LEU A 579 -12.61 -13.08 20.64
CA LEU A 579 -13.30 -14.15 21.39
C LEU A 579 -13.02 -15.55 20.82
N SER A 580 -11.73 -15.86 20.77
CA SER A 580 -11.16 -17.12 20.31
C SER A 580 -10.27 -17.75 21.39
N HIS A 581 -9.74 -18.94 21.12
CA HIS A 581 -8.72 -19.62 21.91
C HIS A 581 -9.05 -19.69 23.42
N GLY A 582 -10.29 -20.11 23.69
CA GLY A 582 -10.79 -20.38 25.04
C GLY A 582 -11.42 -19.20 25.76
N ARG A 583 -11.53 -18.03 25.13
CA ARG A 583 -12.29 -16.90 25.68
C ARG A 583 -13.74 -16.93 25.19
N THR A 584 -14.62 -16.35 26.01
CA THR A 584 -16.05 -16.25 25.70
C THR A 584 -16.61 -14.93 26.19
N TRP A 585 -17.54 -14.37 25.42
CA TRP A 585 -18.46 -13.37 25.94
C TRP A 585 -19.51 -14.05 26.82
N ASN A 586 -19.88 -13.43 27.93
CA ASN A 586 -21.07 -13.80 28.69
C ASN A 586 -21.63 -12.60 29.47
N THR A 587 -22.92 -12.66 29.79
CA THR A 587 -23.63 -11.54 30.45
C THR A 587 -23.11 -11.26 31.86
N GLN A 588 -22.63 -12.27 32.59
CA GLN A 588 -22.15 -12.13 33.97
C GLN A 588 -20.81 -11.40 34.05
N ASN A 589 -19.90 -11.70 33.12
CA ASN A 589 -18.52 -11.22 33.09
C ASN A 589 -18.30 -10.11 32.04
N THR A 590 -19.38 -9.66 31.38
CA THR A 590 -19.52 -8.55 30.42
C THR A 590 -18.72 -8.61 29.13
N TYR A 591 -17.46 -9.06 29.14
CA TYR A 591 -16.64 -9.20 27.93
C TYR A 591 -15.69 -10.40 28.02
N PHE A 592 -14.79 -10.41 29.00
CA PHE A 592 -13.82 -11.49 29.22
C PHE A 592 -14.04 -12.17 30.57
N ASP A 593 -14.01 -13.51 30.55
CA ASP A 593 -13.88 -14.36 31.73
C ASP A 593 -12.42 -14.81 31.90
N ASN A 594 -11.94 -14.86 33.15
CA ASN A 594 -10.66 -15.45 33.52
C ASN A 594 -10.59 -16.97 33.26
N ARG A 595 -11.74 -17.65 33.23
CA ARG A 595 -11.83 -19.05 32.87
C ARG A 595 -11.44 -19.28 31.40
N LEU A 596 -10.58 -20.27 31.18
CA LEU A 596 -10.26 -20.78 29.85
C LEU A 596 -11.19 -21.95 29.50
N TYR A 597 -11.97 -21.79 28.45
CA TYR A 597 -12.91 -22.81 27.99
C TYR A 597 -12.26 -23.72 26.95
N THR A 598 -12.03 -24.96 27.32
CA THR A 598 -11.25 -25.93 26.53
C THR A 598 -12.14 -26.90 25.76
N ASN A 599 -13.36 -27.12 26.23
CA ASN A 599 -14.33 -28.06 25.66
C ASN A 599 -15.41 -27.33 24.84
N GLY A 600 -16.19 -28.12 24.08
CA GLY A 600 -17.32 -27.66 23.26
C GLY A 600 -16.90 -26.99 21.94
N PHE A 601 -17.91 -26.58 21.15
CA PHE A 601 -17.77 -25.77 19.92
C PHE A 601 -16.71 -26.29 18.93
N VAL A 602 -16.95 -27.48 18.37
CA VAL A 602 -16.32 -27.90 17.10
C VAL A 602 -17.07 -27.31 15.92
N VAL A 603 -18.39 -27.18 16.05
CA VAL A 603 -19.28 -26.54 15.09
C VAL A 603 -19.70 -25.18 15.65
N SER A 604 -19.44 -24.10 14.91
CA SER A 604 -19.85 -22.75 15.26
C SER A 604 -20.58 -22.08 14.09
N GLY A 605 -21.26 -20.96 14.34
CA GLY A 605 -21.98 -20.23 13.29
C GLY A 605 -23.35 -20.77 12.90
N THR A 606 -23.84 -21.88 13.48
CA THR A 606 -25.12 -22.51 13.09
C THR A 606 -26.36 -21.66 13.33
N ARG A 607 -26.24 -20.53 14.05
CA ARG A 607 -27.30 -19.51 14.09
C ARG A 607 -27.50 -18.79 12.75
N ILE A 608 -26.49 -18.79 11.88
CA ILE A 608 -26.56 -18.29 10.51
C ILE A 608 -27.21 -19.38 9.66
N ARG A 609 -28.31 -19.07 8.97
CA ARG A 609 -29.10 -20.05 8.20
C ARG A 609 -28.27 -20.76 7.14
N LEU A 610 -27.42 -20.04 6.41
CA LEU A 610 -26.47 -20.62 5.46
C LEU A 610 -25.58 -21.68 6.11
N VAL A 611 -24.95 -21.34 7.24
CA VAL A 611 -24.07 -22.26 7.98
C VAL A 611 -24.84 -23.48 8.50
N SER A 612 -26.05 -23.27 9.02
CA SER A 612 -26.93 -24.37 9.45
C SER A 612 -27.22 -25.35 8.30
N HIS A 613 -27.55 -24.83 7.12
CA HIS A 613 -27.82 -25.65 5.95
C HIS A 613 -26.58 -26.40 5.45
N MET A 614 -25.41 -25.76 5.48
CA MET A 614 -24.14 -26.41 5.14
C MET A 614 -23.82 -27.58 6.09
N PHE A 615 -24.07 -27.43 7.39
CA PHE A 615 -23.88 -28.50 8.36
C PHE A 615 -24.97 -29.58 8.31
N ALA A 616 -26.17 -29.27 7.80
CA ALA A 616 -27.25 -30.23 7.61
C ALA A 616 -27.08 -31.06 6.32
N ASN A 617 -26.38 -30.52 5.31
CA ASN A 617 -26.04 -31.25 4.10
C ASN A 617 -24.91 -32.27 4.37
N PRO A 618 -25.11 -33.59 4.19
CA PRO A 618 -24.12 -34.60 4.56
C PRO A 618 -22.78 -34.47 3.80
N ALA A 619 -22.83 -34.12 2.51
CA ALA A 619 -21.63 -33.99 1.68
C ALA A 619 -20.80 -32.77 2.10
N ILE A 620 -21.44 -31.61 2.26
CA ILE A 620 -20.77 -30.38 2.70
C ILE A 620 -20.23 -30.54 4.13
N ARG A 621 -21.02 -31.12 5.04
CA ARG A 621 -20.57 -31.44 6.40
C ARG A 621 -19.31 -32.30 6.40
N ALA A 622 -19.26 -33.33 5.56
CA ALA A 622 -18.09 -34.18 5.44
C ALA A 622 -16.86 -33.42 4.91
N MET A 623 -17.02 -32.45 4.01
CA MET A 623 -15.93 -31.54 3.59
C MET A 623 -15.43 -30.69 4.76
N ILE A 624 -16.36 -30.12 5.55
CA ILE A 624 -16.02 -29.31 6.73
C ILE A 624 -15.25 -30.16 7.75
N MET A 625 -15.73 -31.34 8.10
CA MET A 625 -15.07 -32.20 9.11
C MET A 625 -13.68 -32.66 8.67
N ARG A 626 -13.49 -32.99 7.38
CA ARG A 626 -12.16 -33.28 6.82
C ARG A 626 -11.24 -32.08 6.90
N ARG A 627 -11.74 -30.88 6.58
CA ARG A 627 -10.93 -29.66 6.68
C ARG A 627 -10.59 -29.33 8.13
N ILE A 628 -11.52 -29.50 9.07
CA ILE A 628 -11.25 -29.40 10.52
C ILE A 628 -10.12 -30.35 10.91
N ARG A 629 -10.16 -31.61 10.44
CA ARG A 629 -9.09 -32.57 10.70
C ARG A 629 -7.72 -32.05 10.22
N THR A 630 -7.63 -31.61 8.97
CA THR A 630 -6.38 -31.07 8.41
C THR A 630 -5.85 -29.88 9.21
N LEU A 631 -6.72 -28.94 9.59
CA LEU A 631 -6.29 -27.73 10.29
C LEU A 631 -5.98 -28.00 11.77
N THR A 632 -6.69 -28.93 12.42
CA THR A 632 -6.37 -29.35 13.80
C THR A 632 -5.02 -30.08 13.88
N ASP A 633 -4.69 -30.92 12.90
CA ASP A 633 -3.36 -31.55 12.81
C ASP A 633 -2.25 -30.51 12.61
N ARG A 634 -2.50 -29.50 11.75
CA ARG A 634 -1.52 -28.46 11.45
C ARG A 634 -1.27 -27.50 12.61
N PHE A 635 -2.34 -26.95 13.19
CA PHE A 635 -2.22 -25.83 14.14
C PHE A 635 -2.31 -26.28 15.59
N LEU A 636 -3.27 -27.14 15.92
CA LEU A 636 -3.45 -27.58 17.30
C LEU A 636 -2.45 -28.69 17.65
N GLN A 637 -2.21 -29.61 16.71
CA GLN A 637 -1.39 -30.84 16.86
C GLN A 637 -1.94 -31.78 17.96
N PRO A 638 -1.67 -33.10 17.90
CA PRO A 638 -1.98 -34.00 19.01
C PRO A 638 -1.21 -33.59 20.28
N LEU A 639 -1.55 -34.18 21.43
CA LEU A 639 -0.79 -33.94 22.66
C LEU A 639 0.68 -34.34 22.43
N PRO A 640 1.64 -33.41 22.62
CA PRO A 640 3.04 -33.69 22.35
C PRO A 640 3.62 -34.70 23.34
N ALA A 641 4.64 -35.44 22.91
CA ALA A 641 5.41 -36.30 23.81
C ALA A 641 6.18 -35.44 24.83
N PRO A 642 6.40 -35.92 26.07
CA PRO A 642 7.24 -35.22 27.03
C PRO A 642 8.60 -34.84 26.43
N GLY A 643 9.00 -33.58 26.59
CA GLY A 643 10.28 -33.07 26.05
C GLY A 643 10.23 -32.58 24.60
N THR A 644 9.07 -32.64 23.92
CA THR A 644 8.93 -32.05 22.57
C THR A 644 9.26 -30.55 22.60
N PRO A 645 10.21 -30.06 21.77
CA PRO A 645 10.56 -28.64 21.72
C PRO A 645 9.38 -27.74 21.29
N GLU A 646 9.19 -26.60 21.97
CA GLU A 646 8.09 -25.66 21.66
C GLU A 646 8.17 -25.08 20.23
N ASN A 647 9.35 -25.01 19.62
CA ASN A 647 9.51 -24.53 18.23
C ASN A 647 8.94 -25.51 17.17
N GLU A 648 8.75 -26.78 17.53
CA GLU A 648 8.07 -27.79 16.72
C GLU A 648 6.55 -27.74 16.85
N LEU A 649 6.04 -27.00 17.85
CA LEU A 649 4.62 -26.82 18.10
C LEU A 649 4.15 -25.46 17.59
N TYR A 650 3.09 -25.43 16.77
CA TYR A 650 2.67 -24.22 16.07
C TYR A 650 2.30 -23.09 17.04
N TYR A 651 1.36 -23.34 17.96
CA TYR A 651 0.88 -22.30 18.87
C TYR A 651 1.96 -21.88 19.87
N GLU A 652 2.67 -22.82 20.48
CA GLU A 652 3.73 -22.52 21.45
C GLU A 652 4.85 -21.67 20.81
N ARG A 653 5.33 -22.05 19.62
CA ARG A 653 6.28 -21.23 18.85
C ARG A 653 5.74 -19.82 18.59
N ARG A 654 4.53 -19.70 18.04
CA ARG A 654 3.93 -18.39 17.70
C ARG A 654 3.71 -17.53 18.94
N LEU A 655 3.29 -18.12 20.06
CA LEU A 655 3.13 -17.42 21.34
C LEU A 655 4.47 -16.88 21.85
N ASN A 656 5.56 -17.67 21.74
CA ASN A 656 6.91 -17.20 22.09
C ASN A 656 7.36 -16.04 21.21
N GLU A 657 7.16 -16.15 19.89
CA GLU A 657 7.52 -15.10 18.95
C GLU A 657 6.76 -13.80 19.23
N GLN A 658 5.46 -13.88 19.54
CA GLN A 658 4.68 -12.69 19.95
C GLN A 658 5.12 -12.13 21.31
N SER A 659 5.47 -12.99 22.27
CA SER A 659 5.99 -12.56 23.57
C SER A 659 7.32 -11.82 23.42
N GLN A 660 8.22 -12.28 22.56
CA GLN A 660 9.50 -11.58 22.29
C GLN A 660 9.31 -10.26 21.54
N LEU A 661 8.19 -10.06 20.84
CA LEU A 661 7.88 -8.79 20.19
C LEU A 661 7.27 -7.77 21.18
N ILE A 662 6.35 -8.19 22.03
CA ILE A 662 5.53 -7.27 22.84
C ILE A 662 6.04 -7.15 24.29
N ASP A 663 6.59 -8.23 24.86
CA ASP A 663 7.10 -8.32 26.23
C ASP A 663 8.55 -8.87 26.33
N PRO A 664 9.52 -8.42 25.51
CA PRO A 664 10.87 -8.97 25.55
C PRO A 664 11.60 -8.65 26.87
N PRO A 665 12.28 -9.62 27.50
CA PRO A 665 13.00 -9.40 28.76
C PRO A 665 14.16 -8.39 28.63
N ALA A 666 14.71 -8.22 27.42
CA ALA A 666 15.79 -7.26 27.15
C ALA A 666 15.34 -5.78 27.15
N ILE A 667 14.03 -5.52 27.10
CA ILE A 667 13.46 -4.16 27.12
C ILE A 667 12.66 -3.99 28.41
N ALA A 668 13.15 -3.12 29.31
CA ALA A 668 12.52 -2.87 30.60
C ALA A 668 12.27 -1.37 30.83
N PRO A 669 11.03 -0.93 31.08
CA PRO A 669 9.79 -1.70 30.92
C PRO A 669 9.51 -2.01 29.43
N SER A 670 8.99 -3.21 29.16
CA SER A 670 8.50 -3.63 27.84
C SER A 670 7.22 -2.88 27.45
N ASP A 671 6.79 -3.02 26.19
CA ASP A 671 5.54 -2.43 25.71
C ASP A 671 4.31 -3.00 26.42
N ALA A 672 4.26 -4.31 26.67
CA ALA A 672 3.21 -4.94 27.48
C ALA A 672 3.14 -4.34 28.89
N ARG A 673 4.30 -4.15 29.54
CA ARG A 673 4.37 -3.59 30.89
C ARG A 673 3.98 -2.12 30.93
N LEU A 674 4.38 -1.34 29.92
CA LEU A 674 3.95 0.06 29.77
C LEU A 674 2.43 0.16 29.57
N ASP A 675 1.86 -0.70 28.72
CA ASP A 675 0.42 -0.76 28.46
C ASP A 675 -0.36 -1.06 29.74
N PHE A 676 0.06 -2.08 30.48
CA PHE A 676 -0.58 -2.47 31.74
C PHE A 676 -0.42 -1.37 32.81
N LYS A 677 0.75 -0.76 32.96
CA LYS A 677 0.94 0.38 33.89
C LYS A 677 -0.02 1.53 33.60
N LYS A 678 -0.26 1.84 32.32
CA LYS A 678 -1.10 2.97 31.90
C LYS A 678 -2.59 2.66 31.98
N TRP A 679 -3.02 1.50 31.50
CA TRP A 679 -4.45 1.18 31.33
C TRP A 679 -5.01 0.21 32.36
N GLY A 680 -4.16 -0.37 33.19
CA GLY A 680 -4.56 -1.49 34.03
C GLY A 680 -4.86 -2.75 33.22
N SER A 681 -5.35 -3.78 33.90
CA SER A 681 -5.83 -5.02 33.28
C SER A 681 -7.35 -5.11 33.44
N TRP A 682 -7.98 -5.83 32.51
CA TRP A 682 -9.34 -6.29 32.67
C TRP A 682 -9.45 -7.25 33.86
N LEU A 683 -10.51 -7.06 34.65
CA LEU A 683 -11.02 -8.00 35.65
C LEU A 683 -12.49 -8.32 35.31
N GLN A 684 -12.97 -9.50 35.71
CA GLN A 684 -14.37 -9.92 35.53
C GLN A 684 -15.35 -8.79 35.93
N ARG A 685 -16.46 -8.69 35.18
CA ARG A 685 -17.47 -7.60 35.27
C ARG A 685 -16.99 -6.24 34.75
N GLY A 686 -15.84 -6.17 34.08
CA GLY A 686 -15.31 -4.96 33.46
C GLY A 686 -14.63 -3.99 34.41
N ALA A 687 -14.27 -4.46 35.62
CA ALA A 687 -13.46 -3.67 36.53
C ALA A 687 -12.04 -3.48 35.97
N THR A 688 -11.47 -2.31 36.21
CA THR A 688 -10.08 -2.00 35.87
C THR A 688 -9.22 -2.15 37.10
N VAL A 689 -8.18 -2.98 37.02
CA VAL A 689 -7.21 -3.16 38.10
C VAL A 689 -5.88 -2.50 37.76
N ARG A 690 -5.26 -1.86 38.74
CA ARG A 690 -3.93 -1.26 38.60
C ARG A 690 -2.86 -2.35 38.46
N TYR A 691 -1.75 -2.03 37.81
CA TYR A 691 -0.60 -2.92 37.64
C TYR A 691 -0.02 -3.47 38.96
N THR A 692 -0.11 -2.71 40.06
CA THR A 692 0.39 -3.12 41.38
C THR A 692 -0.60 -3.96 42.19
N ASN A 693 -1.71 -4.39 41.57
CA ASN A 693 -2.75 -5.14 42.26
C ASN A 693 -2.30 -6.59 42.49
N THR A 694 -2.52 -7.12 43.70
CA THR A 694 -2.16 -8.49 44.10
C THR A 694 -3.32 -9.49 43.97
N ASN A 695 -4.41 -9.10 43.32
CA ASN A 695 -5.54 -9.98 43.08
C ASN A 695 -5.09 -11.13 42.16
N PRO A 696 -5.31 -12.40 42.54
CA PRO A 696 -4.87 -13.56 41.76
C PRO A 696 -5.50 -13.67 40.38
N ASP A 697 -6.62 -12.96 40.15
CA ASP A 697 -7.28 -12.88 38.86
C ASP A 697 -6.62 -11.89 37.88
N VAL A 698 -5.52 -11.26 38.28
CA VAL A 698 -4.78 -10.31 37.46
C VAL A 698 -3.57 -11.01 36.88
N GLU A 699 -3.45 -11.00 35.55
CA GLU A 699 -2.35 -11.66 34.84
C GLU A 699 -1.57 -10.60 34.06
N THR A 700 -0.25 -10.69 34.13
CA THR A 700 0.65 -10.12 33.13
C THR A 700 0.47 -10.83 31.79
N MET A 701 1.00 -10.25 30.71
CA MET A 701 1.00 -10.89 29.40
C MET A 701 1.71 -12.24 29.41
N ALA A 702 2.89 -12.31 30.07
CA ALA A 702 3.65 -13.55 30.22
C ALA A 702 2.83 -14.64 30.93
N GLU A 703 2.20 -14.34 32.07
CA GLU A 703 1.33 -15.30 32.78
C GLU A 703 0.15 -15.74 31.92
N ALA A 704 -0.50 -14.82 31.20
CA ALA A 704 -1.62 -15.15 30.32
C ALA A 704 -1.22 -16.04 29.12
N ILE A 705 0.00 -15.86 28.59
CA ILE A 705 0.58 -16.74 27.56
C ILE A 705 0.89 -18.11 28.15
N GLU A 706 1.50 -18.19 29.33
CA GLU A 706 1.83 -19.46 29.97
C GLU A 706 0.58 -20.26 30.34
N ARG A 707 -0.50 -19.62 30.79
CA ARG A 707 -1.81 -20.29 30.98
C ARG A 707 -2.37 -20.82 29.66
N TRP A 708 -2.16 -20.11 28.55
CA TRP A 708 -2.57 -20.60 27.24
C TRP A 708 -1.82 -21.91 26.91
N LYS A 709 -0.50 -21.95 27.12
CA LYS A 709 0.32 -23.13 26.86
C LYS A 709 0.07 -24.30 27.81
N THR A 710 -0.13 -24.03 29.09
CA THR A 710 -0.18 -25.07 30.15
C THR A 710 -1.59 -25.54 30.48
N GLU A 711 -2.60 -24.67 30.35
CA GLU A 711 -4.01 -25.02 30.62
C GLU A 711 -4.79 -25.25 29.33
N TYR A 712 -4.82 -24.25 28.43
CA TYR A 712 -5.72 -24.28 27.28
C TYR A 712 -5.31 -25.31 26.23
N LEU A 713 -4.09 -25.23 25.71
CA LEU A 713 -3.66 -26.11 24.61
C LEU A 713 -3.72 -27.59 24.97
N PRO A 714 -3.19 -28.07 26.12
CA PRO A 714 -3.23 -29.50 26.45
C PRO A 714 -4.65 -30.01 26.67
N ALA A 715 -5.52 -29.20 27.28
CA ALA A 715 -6.92 -29.57 27.49
C ALA A 715 -7.73 -29.54 26.18
N ARG A 716 -7.52 -28.54 25.32
CA ARG A 716 -8.18 -28.46 24.00
C ARG A 716 -7.73 -29.61 23.10
N ARG A 717 -6.44 -29.97 23.09
CA ARG A 717 -5.89 -31.14 22.41
C ARG A 717 -6.59 -32.42 22.87
N ARG A 718 -6.65 -32.67 24.18
CA ARG A 718 -7.38 -33.83 24.73
C ARG A 718 -8.84 -33.85 24.31
N TYR A 719 -9.53 -32.71 24.38
CA TYR A 719 -10.92 -32.64 23.95
C TYR A 719 -11.07 -33.01 22.47
N ILE A 720 -10.31 -32.39 21.57
CA ILE A 720 -10.41 -32.66 20.13
C ILE A 720 -10.04 -34.12 19.82
N TYR A 721 -8.85 -34.57 20.22
CA TYR A 721 -8.33 -35.87 19.79
C TYR A 721 -8.95 -37.05 20.54
N ASN A 722 -9.38 -36.88 21.79
CA ASN A 722 -9.90 -38.00 22.59
C ASN A 722 -11.43 -38.04 22.63
N THR A 723 -12.14 -37.01 22.14
CA THR A 723 -13.61 -36.99 22.21
C THR A 723 -14.30 -36.58 20.90
N GLN A 724 -13.62 -35.86 20.01
CA GLN A 724 -14.26 -35.32 18.80
C GLN A 724 -13.90 -36.09 17.53
N ILE A 725 -12.96 -37.05 17.61
CA ILE A 725 -12.59 -37.94 16.51
C ILE A 725 -13.58 -39.11 16.39
N VAL A 726 -13.82 -39.58 15.16
CA VAL A 726 -14.56 -40.80 14.84
C VAL A 726 -14.00 -41.99 15.62
N GLY A 727 -14.88 -42.72 16.31
CA GLY A 727 -14.51 -43.82 17.22
C GLY A 727 -14.33 -43.39 18.68
N SER A 728 -14.24 -42.08 18.95
CA SER A 728 -14.08 -41.52 20.30
C SER A 728 -15.28 -40.65 20.73
N GLY A 729 -16.42 -40.74 20.02
CA GLY A 729 -17.65 -40.01 20.34
C GLY A 729 -17.91 -38.75 19.50
N GLY A 730 -17.08 -38.46 18.49
CA GLY A 730 -17.30 -37.34 17.57
C GLY A 730 -17.23 -37.71 16.09
N GLU A 731 -17.21 -36.67 15.24
CA GLU A 731 -17.36 -36.79 13.78
C GLU A 731 -16.12 -36.33 13.00
N ILE A 732 -15.09 -35.80 13.66
CA ILE A 732 -13.83 -35.44 12.99
C ILE A 732 -13.21 -36.76 12.50
N PRO A 733 -12.97 -36.93 11.19
CA PRO A 733 -12.49 -38.19 10.68
C PRO A 733 -11.12 -38.54 11.25
N LEU A 734 -10.80 -39.84 11.21
CA LEU A 734 -9.43 -40.31 11.39
C LEU A 734 -8.48 -39.60 10.40
N PRO A 735 -7.15 -39.56 10.70
CA PRO A 735 -6.19 -39.06 9.74
C PRO A 735 -6.45 -39.74 8.40
N GLN A 736 -6.57 -38.96 7.33
CA GLN A 736 -6.85 -39.50 6.01
C GLN A 736 -5.60 -40.28 5.56
N THR A 737 -5.59 -41.60 5.79
CA THR A 737 -4.55 -42.50 5.31
C THR A 737 -4.84 -42.81 3.84
N GLY A 738 -3.93 -42.44 2.95
CA GLY A 738 -4.10 -42.67 1.49
C GLY A 738 -4.73 -41.52 0.69
N GLY A 739 -4.68 -40.28 1.17
CA GLY A 739 -5.31 -39.16 0.45
C GLY A 739 -4.93 -37.77 0.92
N GLY A 740 -3.65 -37.52 1.22
CA GLY A 740 -3.16 -36.18 0.86
C GLY A 740 -3.45 -36.00 -0.64
N PRO A 741 -3.65 -34.78 -1.17
CA PRO A 741 -3.31 -34.62 -2.57
C PRO A 741 -1.90 -35.21 -2.70
N THR A 742 -1.73 -36.25 -3.53
CA THR A 742 -0.45 -36.42 -4.21
C THR A 742 -0.36 -35.17 -5.07
N THR A 743 0.02 -34.05 -4.46
CA THR A 743 0.74 -33.05 -5.19
C THR A 743 2.03 -33.77 -5.53
N ASN A 744 2.04 -34.42 -6.69
CA ASN A 744 3.27 -34.66 -7.38
C ASN A 744 3.79 -33.26 -7.65
N TYR A 745 4.56 -32.73 -6.70
CA TYR A 745 5.44 -31.63 -6.99
C TYR A 745 6.42 -32.21 -7.99
N PHE A 746 6.14 -31.98 -9.27
CA PHE A 746 7.22 -31.99 -10.22
C PHE A 746 8.04 -30.75 -9.85
N SER A 747 9.14 -30.98 -9.15
CA SER A 747 10.11 -29.92 -8.92
C SER A 747 10.70 -29.59 -10.28
N LEU A 748 10.06 -28.68 -11.01
CA LEU A 748 10.57 -28.18 -12.30
C LEU A 748 12.01 -27.70 -12.15
N VAL A 749 12.31 -27.14 -10.97
CA VAL A 749 13.64 -26.72 -10.54
C VAL A 749 13.76 -27.05 -9.05
N ALA A 750 14.79 -27.80 -8.64
CA ALA A 750 15.04 -28.10 -7.22
C ALA A 750 15.61 -26.87 -6.47
N ASN A 751 15.41 -26.82 -5.14
CA ASN A 751 16.06 -25.81 -4.31
C ASN A 751 17.59 -25.94 -4.41
N LYS A 752 18.29 -24.83 -4.69
CA LYS A 752 19.71 -24.80 -5.05
C LYS A 752 20.10 -25.58 -6.31
N ALA A 753 19.16 -25.92 -7.19
CA ALA A 753 19.50 -26.49 -8.49
C ALA A 753 20.41 -25.51 -9.26
N ALA A 754 21.33 -26.03 -10.06
CA ALA A 754 22.17 -25.20 -10.91
C ALA A 754 21.28 -24.44 -11.91
N ALA A 755 21.36 -23.11 -11.89
CA ALA A 755 20.72 -22.23 -12.84
C ALA A 755 21.77 -21.34 -13.52
N LYS A 756 21.41 -20.88 -14.72
CA LYS A 756 22.12 -19.82 -15.42
C LYS A 756 21.23 -18.58 -15.49
N VAL A 757 21.81 -17.41 -15.23
CA VAL A 757 21.11 -16.12 -15.16
C VAL A 757 21.75 -15.15 -16.14
N LEU A 758 20.92 -14.55 -17.00
CA LEU A 758 21.29 -13.42 -17.83
C LEU A 758 20.88 -12.13 -17.11
N VAL A 759 21.85 -11.29 -16.79
CA VAL A 759 21.61 -9.92 -16.30
C VAL A 759 22.07 -8.97 -17.39
N PRO A 760 21.16 -8.27 -18.10
CA PRO A 760 21.54 -7.36 -19.16
C PRO A 760 22.21 -6.12 -18.57
N THR A 761 23.40 -5.79 -19.05
CA THR A 761 24.19 -4.66 -18.53
C THR A 761 23.72 -3.29 -19.06
N ASN A 762 22.79 -3.27 -20.01
CA ASN A 762 22.31 -2.07 -20.70
C ASN A 762 20.77 -1.95 -20.70
N GLY A 763 20.08 -2.74 -19.87
CA GLY A 763 18.62 -2.73 -19.78
C GLY A 763 17.87 -3.34 -20.97
N ASN A 764 18.56 -3.84 -21.99
CA ASN A 764 17.94 -4.50 -23.14
C ASN A 764 18.15 -6.02 -23.08
N LEU A 765 17.05 -6.77 -22.99
CA LEU A 765 17.06 -8.22 -22.85
C LEU A 765 17.44 -8.96 -24.15
N GLY A 766 17.26 -8.34 -25.32
CA GLY A 766 17.44 -8.98 -26.63
C GLY A 766 16.45 -10.13 -26.89
N ALA A 767 16.69 -10.95 -27.92
CA ALA A 767 15.88 -12.13 -28.27
C ALA A 767 16.66 -13.46 -28.21
N THR A 768 17.94 -13.43 -27.85
CA THR A 768 18.80 -14.63 -27.78
C THR A 768 18.45 -15.56 -26.62
N TRP A 769 17.64 -15.11 -25.66
CA TRP A 769 17.10 -15.91 -24.56
C TRP A 769 15.76 -16.57 -24.88
N THR A 770 15.09 -16.17 -25.97
CA THR A 770 13.83 -16.81 -26.40
C THR A 770 14.14 -18.02 -27.27
N GLY A 771 13.79 -19.22 -26.79
CA GLY A 771 13.94 -20.44 -27.59
C GLY A 771 13.09 -20.40 -28.86
N SER A 772 13.69 -20.81 -29.98
CA SER A 772 12.99 -21.17 -31.23
C SER A 772 13.14 -22.69 -31.42
N PRO A 773 12.21 -23.39 -32.09
CA PRO A 773 12.37 -24.82 -32.42
C PRO A 773 13.69 -25.19 -33.11
N SER A 774 14.38 -24.20 -33.72
CA SER A 774 15.69 -24.36 -34.37
C SER A 774 16.90 -24.09 -33.45
N PHE A 775 16.70 -23.61 -32.22
CA PHE A 775 17.76 -23.20 -31.28
C PHE A 775 17.44 -23.60 -29.82
N GLU A 776 16.88 -24.79 -29.63
CA GLU A 776 16.83 -25.45 -28.31
C GLU A 776 17.96 -26.50 -28.24
N PRO A 777 18.86 -26.44 -27.23
CA PRO A 777 18.90 -25.44 -26.16
C PRO A 777 19.52 -24.10 -26.61
N PHE A 778 19.00 -22.98 -26.10
CA PHE A 778 19.52 -21.63 -26.37
C PHE A 778 20.96 -21.48 -25.83
N ASP A 779 21.77 -20.63 -26.47
CA ASP A 779 23.16 -20.42 -26.06
C ASP A 779 23.24 -19.68 -24.72
N THR A 780 23.74 -20.37 -23.70
CA THR A 780 23.96 -19.86 -22.35
C THR A 780 25.42 -19.56 -22.06
N THR A 781 26.26 -19.53 -23.10
CA THR A 781 27.68 -19.18 -23.01
C THR A 781 27.78 -17.70 -22.63
N GLY A 782 28.33 -17.42 -21.45
CA GLY A 782 28.44 -16.07 -20.89
C GLY A 782 27.40 -15.69 -19.83
N TRP A 783 26.43 -16.55 -19.54
CA TRP A 783 25.47 -16.33 -18.45
C TRP A 783 26.11 -16.63 -17.09
N LEU A 784 25.70 -15.92 -16.04
CA LEU A 784 26.13 -16.20 -14.67
C LEU A 784 25.60 -17.56 -14.23
N SER A 785 26.39 -18.36 -13.53
CA SER A 785 25.96 -19.68 -13.04
C SER A 785 25.88 -19.68 -11.51
N GLY A 786 24.81 -20.24 -10.94
CA GLY A 786 24.63 -20.31 -9.49
C GLY A 786 23.43 -21.18 -9.08
N PRO A 787 23.29 -21.47 -7.77
CA PRO A 787 22.10 -22.16 -7.27
C PRO A 787 20.86 -21.28 -7.45
N THR A 788 19.71 -21.90 -7.67
CA THR A 788 18.41 -21.22 -7.72
C THR A 788 18.14 -20.43 -6.43
N GLY A 789 17.70 -19.18 -6.58
CA GLY A 789 17.64 -18.19 -5.48
C GLY A 789 18.28 -16.83 -5.80
N VAL A 790 18.85 -16.64 -6.99
CA VAL A 790 19.33 -15.32 -7.45
C VAL A 790 18.16 -14.34 -7.47
N GLY A 791 18.20 -13.33 -6.61
CA GLY A 791 17.17 -12.28 -6.47
C GLY A 791 16.14 -12.47 -5.34
N TYR A 792 16.15 -13.59 -4.62
CA TYR A 792 15.34 -13.79 -3.41
C TYR A 792 16.23 -14.25 -2.26
N ASP A 793 16.55 -13.32 -1.35
CA ASP A 793 17.23 -13.65 -0.11
C ASP A 793 16.26 -14.35 0.87
N ARG A 794 16.76 -15.38 1.56
CA ARG A 794 16.07 -16.12 2.63
C ARG A 794 16.74 -15.92 4.00
N ALA A 795 17.72 -15.03 4.11
CA ALA A 795 18.32 -14.63 5.37
C ALA A 795 17.47 -13.58 6.08
N THR A 796 17.53 -13.58 7.41
CA THR A 796 16.85 -12.62 8.29
C THR A 796 17.55 -11.26 8.39
N ALA A 797 18.61 -11.02 7.62
CA ALA A 797 19.36 -9.76 7.61
C ALA A 797 19.79 -9.38 6.18
N TYR A 798 19.44 -8.17 5.77
CA TYR A 798 19.55 -7.60 4.41
C TYR A 798 20.91 -6.90 4.14
N ASP A 799 22.03 -7.43 4.63
CA ASP A 799 23.31 -6.68 4.62
C ASP A 799 24.38 -7.21 3.63
N SER A 800 24.01 -7.92 2.56
CA SER A 800 24.94 -8.09 1.45
C SER A 800 24.26 -8.28 0.10
N LEU A 801 23.86 -7.17 -0.52
CA LEU A 801 23.93 -6.97 -1.97
C LEU A 801 24.56 -5.61 -2.26
#